data_AF-A0A074WN24-F1
#
_entry.id   AF-A0A074WN24-F1
#
_cell.length_a   1.000
_cell.length_b   1.000
_cell.length_c   1.000
_cell.angle_alpha   90.00
_cell.angle_beta   90.00
_cell.angle_gamma   90.00
#
_symmetry.space_group_name_H-M   'P 1'
#
loop_
_entity.id
_entity.type
_entity.pdbx_description
1 polymer ?
#
loop_
_entity_poly.entity_id
_entity_poly.type
_entity_poly.pdbx_seq_one_letter_code
_entity_poly.pdbx_strand_id
1 'polypeptide(L)'
;MFFLKLTPEQCFRTSLSLSPLRQLTSPLSNTPLIMYGYNPYDHSRPYEQYMEGNVDDHVRTASYENDRLIGYEPSRPRRTTTASRQSQAEVGRARLSLPPSALISFDANDHQTYDHVYSVPDQYSKAYMMDPPEEAQYTFQPADPFESSDQSLHTQIPEQQGSSSSPMNALPSSPAYQASQRQQNPGTMLPNWSYMKAQPERSNVTVKGPPVVQGIQLVPVHALPDCFQTIFPFAMFNAVQSSCFESIYESNDNCVFSSPTGSGKTVLFEIAICRMLRGWQNGTFKVIYMAPTKSLCSERARDWKAKFEPLNLKCEEMTGDSDINSLHHVQRADIIVTTPEKWDSMTRKWKDHEKLVRLIKLLLIDEVHILNKDRGAALEVVVSRMKSIGSGTRFVALSATVPNSQDIATWLGRNSDTPDIPAVHKRFGEEFRPVELKRHVCGYQSTANAFGFDAILTKKLPDVIIKYSQAKPIMVFCFTRKSCAEAAKLLAEWWRISTPRERYWPAPSDQIAVEDKGLQSMVAAGVAVHHAGLSQQDRTAVERAYLAGSLSVICCTSTLAVGVNLPCHMVIIKNTVGYEAGAIKEYSDLEIMQMIGRAGRPQFDTSALAVIMTKMQQVKHYEQLLSGQERLESCLHLNLVEHLNAEIGLGMVPDLCAAKKWLAGTFLKVRLEDNPAHYQINGDTPDRNLGARLEKICESAISELRRLQLIEQGSSFKCTEYGDAMARYYMNITTMGLILGLPRKPKMSEILTIVSQAHEFREIRFRSGEKLTYKELNSKNDIRFPFKIDLSAAAHKVSLIIQAVLGRVDHIAEQANHRAQYSIDQYLIFQHVHRLIRCIVDCQNIDKDAVGIRNSLILSRSLAARVWDDSPMVLQQIEQVGPVAVRKLVDARITTMDELSSTDPGRLELILNKAPPFGMKMHRQVQTFPKLRVSLQMNGQPITKDHEHVAVKLKIDVGFLNDKTPVHYRNKPVFVIVLLGTSDGHKIEFFRISASKLQNINPVTKTAYLTSPTQLLQACVMCDDLG
;
A
#
# COMPACT_ATOMS: atom_id res chain seq x y z
N MET A 1 25.07 -49.32 0.79
CA MET A 1 23.86 -48.71 0.18
C MET A 1 22.80 -48.63 1.27
N PHE A 2 22.59 -47.45 1.87
CA PHE A 2 21.70 -47.33 3.04
C PHE A 2 20.31 -46.83 2.62
N PHE A 3 19.37 -47.77 2.46
CA PHE A 3 17.94 -47.44 2.34
C PHE A 3 17.35 -47.18 3.73
N LEU A 4 17.46 -45.93 4.21
CA LEU A 4 16.76 -45.50 5.42
C LEU A 4 15.29 -45.21 5.10
N LYS A 5 14.42 -46.13 5.50
CA LYS A 5 12.96 -45.96 5.49
C LYS A 5 12.58 -45.15 6.73
N LEU A 6 12.23 -43.88 6.56
CA LEU A 6 12.02 -42.92 7.66
C LEU A 6 10.55 -42.52 7.81
N THR A 7 10.15 -42.27 9.06
CA THR A 7 8.84 -41.70 9.44
C THR A 7 8.89 -40.17 9.45
N PRO A 8 7.75 -39.46 9.24
CA PRO A 8 7.81 -38.08 8.75
C PRO A 8 7.58 -37.00 9.82
N GLU A 9 8.48 -36.02 9.84
CA GLU A 9 8.20 -34.63 10.25
C GLU A 9 8.41 -33.73 9.01
N GLN A 10 7.73 -32.58 8.92
CA GLN A 10 7.71 -31.76 7.69
C GLN A 10 9.05 -31.08 7.34
N CYS A 11 10.03 -31.12 8.25
CA CYS A 11 11.44 -30.84 7.93
C CYS A 11 12.23 -32.16 7.89
N PHE A 12 12.38 -32.73 6.70
CA PHE A 12 13.18 -33.95 6.52
C PHE A 12 14.62 -33.72 6.99
N ARG A 13 15.20 -34.66 7.74
CA ARG A 13 16.59 -34.61 8.21
C ARG A 13 17.31 -35.92 7.92
N THR A 14 18.15 -35.94 6.89
CA THR A 14 19.04 -37.07 6.62
C THR A 14 20.46 -36.71 7.06
N SER A 15 21.02 -37.48 8.00
CA SER A 15 22.40 -37.34 8.45
C SER A 15 23.29 -38.45 7.89
N LEU A 16 24.37 -38.11 7.18
CA LEU A 16 25.40 -39.08 6.78
C LEU A 16 26.59 -39.00 7.75
N SER A 17 26.98 -40.16 8.28
CA SER A 17 28.09 -40.34 9.22
C SER A 17 29.21 -41.17 8.60
N LEU A 18 30.45 -40.70 8.76
CA LEU A 18 31.64 -41.51 8.47
C LEU A 18 32.00 -42.25 9.76
N SER A 19 31.84 -43.58 9.78
CA SER A 19 32.29 -44.41 10.91
C SER A 19 33.82 -44.39 11.00
N PRO A 20 34.42 -44.52 12.20
CA PRO A 20 35.87 -44.35 12.35
C PRO A 20 36.68 -45.38 11.56
N LEU A 21 37.67 -44.89 10.80
CA LEU A 21 38.75 -45.73 10.29
C LEU A 21 39.49 -46.34 11.48
N ARG A 22 39.36 -47.65 11.68
CA ARG A 22 40.12 -48.37 12.71
C ARG A 22 41.61 -48.38 12.37
N GLN A 23 42.43 -48.33 13.42
CA GLN A 23 43.87 -48.45 13.33
C GLN A 23 44.28 -49.74 12.62
N LEU A 24 45.18 -49.63 11.64
CA LEU A 24 45.98 -50.74 11.13
C LEU A 24 47.47 -50.38 11.27
N THR A 25 47.99 -50.63 12.47
CA THR A 25 49.43 -50.54 12.78
C THR A 25 50.05 -51.93 12.68
N SER A 26 50.79 -52.22 11.61
CA SER A 26 51.69 -53.36 11.52
C SER A 26 52.89 -53.02 10.59
N PRO A 27 54.12 -53.51 10.88
CA PRO A 27 55.33 -52.93 10.32
C PRO A 27 55.94 -53.67 9.10
N LEU A 28 56.78 -52.92 8.36
CA LEU A 28 58.02 -53.33 7.67
C LEU A 28 58.10 -54.71 6.97
N SER A 29 58.26 -54.68 5.64
CA SER A 29 59.19 -55.60 4.94
C SER A 29 59.71 -54.99 3.63
N ASN A 30 60.85 -55.52 3.17
CA ASN A 30 61.89 -54.85 2.38
C ASN A 30 61.58 -54.41 0.93
N THR A 31 62.37 -53.42 0.51
CA THR A 31 62.73 -52.96 -0.86
C THR A 31 63.38 -54.08 -1.74
N PRO A 32 63.59 -53.91 -3.09
CA PRO A 32 63.99 -52.66 -3.76
C PRO A 32 63.48 -52.31 -5.19
N LEU A 33 63.50 -50.99 -5.45
CA LEU A 33 63.91 -50.27 -6.67
C LEU A 33 63.77 -50.89 -8.08
N ILE A 34 63.08 -50.15 -8.96
CA ILE A 34 63.65 -49.68 -10.25
C ILE A 34 63.37 -48.17 -10.37
N MET A 35 64.32 -47.38 -10.89
CA MET A 35 64.12 -45.94 -11.17
C MET A 35 64.12 -45.63 -12.68
N TYR A 36 63.10 -44.90 -13.13
CA TYR A 36 63.16 -43.86 -14.17
C TYR A 36 62.01 -42.87 -13.86
N GLY A 37 62.10 -41.55 -14.07
CA GLY A 37 63.22 -40.72 -14.51
C GLY A 37 62.67 -39.32 -14.80
N TYR A 38 62.90 -38.35 -13.91
CA TYR A 38 62.31 -37.01 -14.03
C TYR A 38 62.95 -36.22 -15.18
N ASN A 39 62.12 -35.56 -16.01
CA ASN A 39 62.54 -34.41 -16.80
C ASN A 39 61.38 -33.40 -16.89
N PRO A 40 61.53 -32.15 -16.42
CA PRO A 40 60.49 -31.13 -16.47
C PRO A 40 60.44 -30.40 -17.83
N TYR A 41 59.43 -29.55 -17.99
CA TYR A 41 59.17 -28.65 -19.13
C TYR A 41 58.68 -29.31 -20.44
N ASP A 42 57.35 -29.40 -20.58
CA ASP A 42 56.67 -28.84 -21.76
C ASP A 42 55.33 -28.19 -21.33
N HIS A 43 54.89 -27.17 -22.06
CA HIS A 43 53.76 -26.30 -21.74
C HIS A 43 53.05 -25.81 -23.02
N SER A 44 52.03 -26.53 -23.55
CA SER A 44 51.10 -25.93 -24.54
C SER A 44 49.75 -26.66 -24.79
N ARG A 45 48.84 -26.61 -23.81
CA ARG A 45 47.36 -26.72 -24.01
C ARG A 45 46.88 -28.08 -24.61
N PRO A 46 45.59 -28.22 -25.00
CA PRO A 46 44.52 -28.43 -24.02
C PRO A 46 43.76 -29.74 -24.25
N TYR A 47 43.06 -30.22 -23.20
CA TYR A 47 41.99 -31.20 -23.37
C TYR A 47 40.74 -30.73 -22.62
N GLU A 48 39.83 -30.10 -23.37
CA GLU A 48 38.44 -29.97 -23.00
C GLU A 48 37.71 -31.31 -23.21
N GLN A 49 36.39 -31.34 -22.99
CA GLN A 49 35.51 -32.51 -23.10
C GLN A 49 35.73 -33.57 -22.02
N TYR A 50 34.91 -33.50 -20.96
CA TYR A 50 33.82 -34.47 -20.81
C TYR A 50 32.67 -33.90 -19.96
N MET A 51 31.50 -33.78 -20.57
CA MET A 51 30.18 -33.53 -19.93
C MET A 51 30.06 -32.30 -19.02
N GLU A 52 29.96 -31.12 -19.62
CA GLU A 52 29.01 -30.12 -19.09
C GLU A 52 27.57 -30.64 -19.25
N GLY A 53 26.69 -30.29 -18.32
CA GLY A 53 25.27 -30.63 -18.41
C GLY A 53 24.40 -29.70 -17.56
N ASN A 54 23.25 -29.29 -18.11
CA ASN A 54 22.34 -28.21 -17.67
C ASN A 54 22.06 -28.02 -16.17
N VAL A 55 22.31 -29.02 -15.32
CA VAL A 55 21.99 -29.00 -13.88
C VAL A 55 22.68 -27.83 -13.18
N ASP A 56 23.94 -27.54 -13.48
CA ASP A 56 24.73 -26.56 -12.73
C ASP A 56 24.27 -25.11 -13.02
N ASP A 57 23.83 -24.80 -14.24
CA ASP A 57 23.26 -23.49 -14.59
C ASP A 57 21.87 -23.28 -13.99
N HIS A 58 21.05 -24.33 -13.95
CA HIS A 58 19.76 -24.29 -13.24
C HIS A 58 19.93 -24.10 -11.73
N VAL A 59 20.95 -24.71 -11.11
CA VAL A 59 21.23 -24.53 -9.66
C VAL A 59 21.89 -23.19 -9.38
N ARG A 60 22.78 -22.68 -10.24
CA ARG A 60 23.40 -21.34 -10.11
C ARG A 60 22.40 -20.20 -10.29
N THR A 61 21.32 -20.41 -11.05
CA THR A 61 20.21 -19.44 -11.17
C THR A 61 19.14 -19.59 -10.08
N ALA A 62 19.23 -20.60 -9.21
CA ALA A 62 18.28 -20.90 -8.13
C ALA A 62 18.61 -20.19 -6.80
N SER A 63 18.83 -18.87 -6.86
CA SER A 63 18.76 -17.97 -5.68
C SER A 63 17.31 -17.88 -5.16
N TYR A 64 16.99 -16.92 -4.29
CA TYR A 64 15.59 -16.59 -3.94
C TYR A 64 14.79 -15.90 -5.08
N GLU A 65 15.14 -16.19 -6.34
CA GLU A 65 14.57 -15.56 -7.53
C GLU A 65 13.75 -16.52 -8.39
N ASN A 66 13.00 -15.95 -9.33
CA ASN A 66 12.07 -16.69 -10.15
C ASN A 66 12.81 -17.36 -11.31
N ASP A 67 13.21 -18.61 -11.06
CA ASP A 67 13.86 -19.53 -12.01
C ASP A 67 13.16 -19.52 -13.39
N ARG A 68 13.84 -18.91 -14.37
CA ARG A 68 13.26 -18.33 -15.60
C ARG A 68 12.48 -19.34 -16.46
N LEU A 69 11.34 -18.92 -17.01
CA LEU A 69 10.64 -19.64 -18.08
C LEU A 69 11.26 -19.30 -19.45
N ILE A 70 12.33 -20.00 -19.81
CA ILE A 70 12.84 -20.03 -21.18
C ILE A 70 12.16 -21.18 -21.92
N GLY A 71 11.43 -20.85 -22.97
CA GLY A 71 10.64 -21.79 -23.78
C GLY A 71 10.36 -21.20 -25.16
N TYR A 72 11.42 -21.02 -25.94
CA TYR A 72 11.34 -20.62 -27.35
C TYR A 72 11.46 -21.86 -28.23
N GLU A 73 10.46 -22.14 -29.07
CA GLU A 73 10.64 -22.94 -30.28
C GLU A 73 10.93 -22.02 -31.48
N PRO A 74 11.73 -22.45 -32.46
CA PRO A 74 12.13 -21.61 -33.59
C PRO A 74 11.09 -21.58 -34.72
N SER A 75 10.87 -20.38 -35.25
CA SER A 75 10.47 -20.10 -36.64
C SER A 75 9.37 -20.96 -37.30
N ARG A 76 8.15 -20.41 -37.37
CA ARG A 76 7.31 -20.52 -38.58
C ARG A 76 7.33 -19.19 -39.33
N PRO A 77 7.65 -19.14 -40.64
CA PRO A 77 7.65 -17.90 -41.39
C PRO A 77 6.22 -17.36 -41.55
N ARG A 78 6.03 -16.05 -41.33
CA ARG A 78 4.78 -15.37 -41.67
C ARG A 78 4.59 -15.42 -43.19
N ARG A 79 3.54 -16.08 -43.68
CA ARG A 79 3.10 -15.94 -45.07
C ARG A 79 2.63 -14.51 -45.31
N THR A 80 3.18 -13.88 -46.34
CA THR A 80 2.68 -12.63 -46.92
C THR A 80 1.46 -12.93 -47.80
N THR A 81 0.31 -12.39 -47.44
CA THR A 81 -0.86 -12.27 -48.35
C THR A 81 -1.55 -10.94 -48.12
N THR A 82 -1.17 -9.95 -48.91
CA THR A 82 -1.98 -8.76 -49.18
C THR A 82 -3.23 -9.16 -49.96
N ALA A 83 -4.41 -8.86 -49.41
CA ALA A 83 -5.68 -8.91 -50.14
C ALA A 83 -6.63 -7.88 -49.52
N SER A 84 -7.13 -6.92 -50.31
CA SER A 84 -8.05 -5.90 -49.83
C SER A 84 -9.49 -6.44 -49.79
N ARG A 85 -10.31 -5.91 -48.87
CA ARG A 85 -11.74 -6.29 -48.74
C ARG A 85 -12.62 -5.92 -49.96
N GLN A 86 -12.07 -5.27 -50.98
CA GLN A 86 -12.78 -4.95 -52.22
C GLN A 86 -12.83 -6.12 -53.21
N SER A 87 -11.92 -7.10 -53.12
CA SER A 87 -11.82 -8.21 -54.09
C SER A 87 -12.86 -9.33 -53.94
N GLN A 88 -13.79 -9.22 -52.99
CA GLN A 88 -14.84 -10.23 -52.74
C GLN A 88 -16.25 -9.77 -53.12
N ALA A 89 -16.38 -8.62 -53.80
CA ALA A 89 -17.69 -8.04 -54.19
C ALA A 89 -18.21 -8.51 -55.57
N GLU A 90 -17.38 -9.08 -56.44
CA GLU A 90 -17.74 -9.31 -57.86
C GLU A 90 -18.45 -10.65 -58.15
N VAL A 91 -18.47 -11.62 -57.22
CA VAL A 91 -19.11 -12.93 -57.43
C VAL A 91 -20.49 -12.97 -56.77
N GLY A 92 -21.45 -12.27 -57.38
CA GLY A 92 -22.80 -12.10 -56.85
C GLY A 92 -23.63 -13.39 -56.76
N ARG A 93 -23.87 -13.90 -55.55
CA ARG A 93 -24.99 -14.81 -55.22
C ARG A 93 -25.63 -14.40 -53.90
N ALA A 94 -26.66 -13.56 -53.98
CA ALA A 94 -27.45 -13.14 -52.83
C ALA A 94 -28.65 -14.08 -52.57
N ARG A 95 -29.07 -14.20 -51.31
CA ARG A 95 -30.50 -14.24 -50.92
C ARG A 95 -30.68 -13.79 -49.46
N LEU A 96 -31.86 -13.25 -49.16
CA LEU A 96 -32.16 -12.44 -47.98
C LEU A 96 -32.70 -13.26 -46.81
N SER A 97 -32.46 -12.78 -45.58
CA SER A 97 -33.39 -12.95 -44.44
C SER A 97 -33.14 -11.93 -43.30
N LEU A 98 -33.89 -10.82 -43.36
CA LEU A 98 -34.47 -9.95 -42.30
C LEU A 98 -33.71 -9.61 -40.98
N PRO A 99 -33.93 -8.40 -40.40
CA PRO A 99 -33.31 -7.96 -39.15
C PRO A 99 -34.03 -8.47 -37.88
N PRO A 100 -33.39 -8.40 -36.69
CA PRO A 100 -34.03 -8.72 -35.42
C PRO A 100 -35.10 -7.68 -35.03
N SER A 101 -36.24 -8.15 -34.52
CA SER A 101 -37.31 -7.28 -34.00
C SER A 101 -37.03 -6.81 -32.57
N ALA A 102 -37.48 -5.60 -32.23
CA ALA A 102 -37.57 -5.15 -30.84
C ALA A 102 -38.73 -5.85 -30.11
N LEU A 103 -38.63 -5.96 -28.77
CA LEU A 103 -39.73 -6.37 -27.90
C LEU A 103 -39.86 -5.42 -26.71
N ILE A 104 -41.06 -5.39 -26.14
CA ILE A 104 -41.59 -4.35 -25.25
C ILE A 104 -41.84 -4.95 -23.85
N SER A 105 -41.80 -4.10 -22.82
CA SER A 105 -42.14 -4.42 -21.43
C SER A 105 -43.61 -4.80 -21.23
N PHE A 106 -43.88 -5.79 -20.37
CA PHE A 106 -45.18 -5.97 -19.71
C PHE A 106 -45.00 -6.48 -18.27
N ASP A 107 -45.96 -6.12 -17.41
CA ASP A 107 -45.98 -6.35 -15.97
C ASP A 107 -46.96 -7.47 -15.54
N ALA A 108 -46.92 -7.77 -14.24
CA ALA A 108 -47.96 -8.37 -13.39
C ALA A 108 -48.12 -9.91 -13.32
N ASN A 109 -47.97 -10.39 -12.08
CA ASN A 109 -48.81 -11.34 -11.31
C ASN A 109 -49.58 -12.47 -12.05
N ASP A 110 -49.48 -13.71 -11.53
CA ASP A 110 -50.46 -14.15 -10.51
C ASP A 110 -49.97 -15.32 -9.62
N HIS A 111 -50.74 -15.68 -8.58
CA HIS A 111 -50.46 -16.70 -7.56
C HIS A 111 -50.92 -18.13 -7.92
N GLN A 112 -50.26 -19.16 -7.34
CA GLN A 112 -50.80 -20.42 -6.74
C GLN A 112 -49.70 -21.50 -6.61
N THR A 113 -49.63 -22.44 -5.64
CA THR A 113 -50.04 -22.53 -4.21
C THR A 113 -49.48 -23.84 -3.58
N TYR A 114 -49.25 -23.88 -2.24
CA TYR A 114 -49.26 -25.08 -1.35
C TYR A 114 -48.20 -26.21 -1.57
N ASP A 115 -47.68 -26.96 -0.57
CA ASP A 115 -47.71 -26.86 0.92
C ASP A 115 -46.55 -27.66 1.60
N HIS A 116 -46.51 -27.65 2.94
CA HIS A 116 -45.95 -28.64 3.90
C HIS A 116 -44.46 -28.61 4.29
N VAL A 117 -44.18 -27.74 5.28
CA VAL A 117 -43.86 -28.10 6.69
C VAL A 117 -43.07 -29.40 6.97
N TYR A 118 -41.95 -29.26 7.72
CA TYR A 118 -41.61 -30.16 8.83
C TYR A 118 -40.99 -29.40 10.00
N SER A 119 -41.20 -29.90 11.23
CA SER A 119 -40.89 -29.23 12.49
C SER A 119 -39.57 -29.69 13.14
N VAL A 120 -39.05 -28.87 14.07
CA VAL A 120 -38.00 -29.24 15.04
C VAL A 120 -38.65 -29.25 16.44
N PRO A 121 -38.43 -30.29 17.27
CA PRO A 121 -39.16 -30.47 18.54
C PRO A 121 -38.52 -29.73 19.73
N ASP A 122 -39.34 -29.48 20.76
CA ASP A 122 -38.98 -28.81 22.01
C ASP A 122 -39.77 -29.43 23.19
N GLN A 123 -39.09 -29.76 24.31
CA GLN A 123 -39.59 -30.32 25.60
C GLN A 123 -38.38 -30.84 26.42
N TYR A 124 -38.26 -30.77 27.76
CA TYR A 124 -39.07 -30.27 28.90
C TYR A 124 -38.10 -29.61 29.93
N SER A 125 -38.39 -28.47 30.59
CA SER A 125 -39.12 -28.28 31.89
C SER A 125 -38.55 -29.05 33.10
N LYS A 126 -38.48 -28.59 34.37
CA LYS A 126 -39.09 -27.48 35.19
C LYS A 126 -38.06 -27.02 36.27
N ALA A 127 -38.29 -26.10 37.23
CA ALA A 127 -39.02 -24.81 37.37
C ALA A 127 -39.48 -24.59 38.85
N TYR A 128 -39.19 -23.44 39.46
CA TYR A 128 -39.74 -22.98 40.77
C TYR A 128 -39.84 -21.44 40.84
N MET A 129 -40.74 -20.92 41.69
CA MET A 129 -41.11 -19.48 41.84
C MET A 129 -41.05 -19.03 43.31
N MET A 130 -40.97 -17.71 43.53
CA MET A 130 -41.57 -16.98 44.66
C MET A 130 -41.56 -15.46 44.36
N ASP A 131 -42.48 -14.71 44.98
CA ASP A 131 -42.93 -13.37 44.55
C ASP A 131 -42.35 -12.18 45.37
N PRO A 132 -42.49 -10.92 44.91
CA PRO A 132 -42.05 -9.70 45.61
C PRO A 132 -43.18 -9.00 46.42
N PRO A 133 -42.83 -8.04 47.32
CA PRO A 133 -43.77 -7.09 47.93
C PRO A 133 -43.69 -5.66 47.33
N GLU A 134 -44.70 -4.83 47.61
CA GLU A 134 -44.91 -3.46 47.09
C GLU A 134 -44.75 -2.34 48.16
N GLU A 135 -45.39 -1.17 47.91
CA GLU A 135 -45.56 0.06 48.71
C GLU A 135 -44.46 1.14 48.54
N ALA A 136 -44.71 2.40 48.11
CA ALA A 136 -45.76 3.44 48.37
C ALA A 136 -45.45 4.29 49.63
N GLN A 137 -45.67 5.62 49.72
CA GLN A 137 -46.14 6.67 48.79
C GLN A 137 -45.87 8.10 49.37
N TYR A 138 -46.23 9.17 48.61
CA TYR A 138 -46.53 10.58 49.03
C TYR A 138 -45.46 11.64 49.46
N THR A 139 -45.33 12.67 48.61
CA THR A 139 -45.31 14.15 48.82
C THR A 139 -44.94 14.82 50.17
N PHE A 140 -44.10 15.88 50.15
CA PHE A 140 -44.49 17.32 50.27
C PHE A 140 -43.29 18.31 50.09
N GLN A 141 -43.59 19.62 49.98
CA GLN A 141 -42.71 20.81 50.15
C GLN A 141 -43.31 21.69 51.29
N PRO A 142 -42.74 22.82 51.81
CA PRO A 142 -41.57 23.62 51.37
C PRO A 142 -40.62 24.11 52.52
N ALA A 143 -39.80 25.12 52.21
CA ALA A 143 -39.22 26.19 53.07
C ALA A 143 -37.83 26.04 53.74
N ASP A 144 -37.06 27.14 53.63
CA ASP A 144 -35.83 27.54 54.37
C ASP A 144 -36.21 28.13 55.78
N PRO A 145 -35.34 28.80 56.61
CA PRO A 145 -33.92 29.19 56.44
C PRO A 145 -32.99 29.16 57.71
N PHE A 146 -31.75 29.65 57.53
CA PHE A 146 -30.79 30.27 58.49
C PHE A 146 -29.92 29.46 59.51
N GLU A 147 -28.62 29.84 59.54
CA GLU A 147 -27.63 29.86 60.65
C GLU A 147 -27.22 28.53 61.37
N SER A 148 -26.06 28.37 62.04
CA SER A 148 -24.90 29.22 62.46
C SER A 148 -23.61 28.33 62.54
N SER A 149 -22.35 28.73 62.85
CA SER A 149 -21.57 30.00 62.91
C SER A 149 -20.05 29.68 63.13
N ASP A 150 -19.21 30.72 63.28
CA ASP A 150 -17.90 30.78 64.00
C ASP A 150 -16.64 30.00 63.57
N GLN A 151 -15.59 30.75 63.17
CA GLN A 151 -14.48 31.16 64.06
C GLN A 151 -13.66 32.34 63.47
N SER A 152 -12.87 33.04 64.31
CA SER A 152 -12.24 34.36 64.06
C SER A 152 -10.74 34.40 64.46
N LEU A 153 -9.85 35.25 63.91
CA LEU A 153 -9.58 36.65 64.35
C LEU A 153 -8.51 37.38 63.47
N HIS A 154 -8.22 38.65 63.81
CA HIS A 154 -7.34 39.71 63.20
C HIS A 154 -5.83 39.34 62.93
N THR A 155 -4.93 40.16 62.31
CA THR A 155 -4.65 41.61 62.53
C THR A 155 -3.68 42.33 61.52
N GLN A 156 -4.08 43.54 61.05
CA GLN A 156 -3.31 44.76 60.65
C GLN A 156 -2.20 44.81 59.55
N ILE A 157 -1.72 46.06 59.29
CA ILE A 157 -0.95 46.63 58.15
C ILE A 157 0.45 47.11 58.63
N PRO A 158 1.36 47.59 57.75
CA PRO A 158 1.55 49.06 57.61
C PRO A 158 1.95 49.59 56.20
N GLU A 159 2.01 50.91 56.05
CA GLU A 159 2.30 51.68 54.81
C GLU A 159 3.75 52.23 54.73
N GLN A 160 4.17 52.77 53.57
CA GLN A 160 4.88 54.08 53.53
C GLN A 160 4.87 54.79 52.14
N GLN A 161 5.40 56.02 52.09
CA GLN A 161 5.22 57.09 51.09
C GLN A 161 6.36 57.11 50.02
N GLY A 162 6.33 57.86 48.90
CA GLY A 162 5.34 58.82 48.38
C GLY A 162 5.86 59.58 47.12
N SER A 163 5.49 60.87 46.98
CA SER A 163 5.90 61.88 45.95
C SER A 163 5.00 62.11 44.69
N SER A 164 4.33 63.28 44.69
CA SER A 164 4.21 64.34 43.64
C SER A 164 4.31 64.04 42.13
N SER A 165 3.62 64.74 41.22
CA SER A 165 2.61 65.85 41.32
C SER A 165 1.89 66.11 39.98
N SER A 166 0.79 66.86 39.99
CA SER A 166 0.17 67.46 38.79
C SER A 166 0.80 68.83 38.46
N PRO A 167 0.60 69.38 37.23
CA PRO A 167 -0.47 70.38 37.06
C PRO A 167 -1.16 70.39 35.67
N MET A 168 -2.25 71.14 35.55
CA MET A 168 -2.78 71.64 34.26
C MET A 168 -2.11 72.98 33.89
N ASN A 169 -2.00 73.30 32.59
CA ASN A 169 -2.35 74.65 32.08
C ASN A 169 -2.41 74.73 30.53
N ALA A 170 -2.86 75.89 30.04
CA ALA A 170 -3.44 76.12 28.70
C ALA A 170 -2.48 76.39 27.52
N LEU A 171 -3.06 76.35 26.31
CA LEU A 171 -2.97 77.25 25.11
C LEU A 171 -1.88 78.37 25.07
N PRO A 172 -1.44 78.87 23.88
CA PRO A 172 -2.06 78.81 22.54
C PRO A 172 -1.05 78.60 21.35
N SER A 173 -1.33 79.25 20.20
CA SER A 173 -0.49 79.63 19.02
C SER A 173 -0.22 78.67 17.84
N SER A 174 -1.07 78.83 16.81
CA SER A 174 -0.71 78.92 15.37
C SER A 174 -0.04 80.29 15.07
N PRO A 175 0.44 80.68 13.86
CA PRO A 175 0.25 80.08 12.52
C PRO A 175 1.40 80.12 11.46
N ALA A 176 1.28 79.26 10.44
CA ALA A 176 1.69 79.41 9.03
C ALA A 176 1.12 78.18 8.25
N TYR A 177 0.31 78.20 7.17
CA TYR A 177 0.26 78.98 5.91
C TYR A 177 1.57 78.86 5.10
N GLN A 178 1.58 78.48 3.80
CA GLN A 178 0.55 78.30 2.76
C GLN A 178 1.09 77.22 1.75
N ALA A 179 0.41 76.65 0.73
CA ALA A 179 -0.84 76.90 0.01
C ALA A 179 -1.40 75.54 -0.52
N SER A 180 -2.71 75.20 -0.55
CA SER A 180 -3.89 75.75 -1.27
C SER A 180 -4.03 75.23 -2.74
N GLN A 181 -5.21 74.90 -3.30
CA GLN A 181 -6.59 74.86 -2.75
C GLN A 181 -7.62 74.19 -3.71
N ARG A 182 -8.89 74.07 -3.27
CA ARG A 182 -10.17 73.70 -3.98
C ARG A 182 -10.38 72.18 -4.25
N GLN A 183 -11.33 71.47 -3.62
CA GLN A 183 -12.81 71.59 -3.50
C GLN A 183 -13.55 71.29 -4.82
N GLN A 184 -14.58 70.43 -4.90
CA GLN A 184 -15.83 70.39 -4.10
C GLN A 184 -16.47 68.97 -4.02
N ASN A 185 -17.37 68.76 -3.05
CA ASN A 185 -18.41 67.71 -3.04
C ASN A 185 -19.76 68.33 -3.49
N PRO A 186 -20.64 67.60 -4.18
CA PRO A 186 -21.79 67.00 -3.46
C PRO A 186 -22.37 65.69 -4.07
N GLY A 187 -23.32 65.06 -3.37
CA GLY A 187 -24.42 64.32 -4.01
C GLY A 187 -24.46 62.81 -3.79
N THR A 188 -25.38 62.35 -2.94
CA THR A 188 -25.82 60.95 -2.88
C THR A 188 -26.69 60.62 -4.09
N MET A 189 -26.40 59.56 -4.83
CA MET A 189 -27.25 59.05 -5.92
C MET A 189 -27.40 57.53 -5.86
N LEU A 190 -28.64 57.05 -5.88
CA LEU A 190 -28.99 55.64 -6.02
C LEU A 190 -28.99 55.25 -7.52
N PRO A 191 -28.56 54.03 -7.90
CA PRO A 191 -28.72 53.53 -9.26
C PRO A 191 -30.21 53.37 -9.60
N ASN A 192 -30.73 54.28 -10.42
CA ASN A 192 -32.16 54.32 -10.76
C ASN A 192 -32.46 53.30 -11.88
N TRP A 193 -32.92 52.10 -11.53
CA TRP A 193 -33.25 51.04 -12.48
C TRP A 193 -34.55 51.35 -13.25
N SER A 194 -34.42 51.99 -14.40
CA SER A 194 -35.54 52.27 -15.30
C SER A 194 -36.00 50.98 -16.02
N TYR A 195 -37.29 50.64 -15.85
CA TYR A 195 -37.93 49.51 -16.53
C TYR A 195 -38.17 49.81 -18.02
N MET A 196 -37.17 49.58 -18.87
CA MET A 196 -37.38 49.51 -20.32
C MET A 196 -37.80 48.09 -20.73
N LYS A 197 -39.08 47.92 -21.09
CA LYS A 197 -39.55 46.75 -21.82
C LYS A 197 -39.04 46.81 -23.27
N ALA A 198 -37.90 46.18 -23.54
CA ALA A 198 -37.46 45.89 -24.91
C ALA A 198 -38.03 44.54 -25.38
N GLN A 199 -38.51 44.49 -26.63
CA GLN A 199 -38.93 43.25 -27.28
C GLN A 199 -37.70 42.45 -27.79
N PRO A 200 -37.79 41.12 -27.95
CA PRO A 200 -36.66 40.30 -28.36
C PRO A 200 -36.43 40.36 -29.88
N GLU A 201 -35.79 41.43 -30.36
CA GLU A 201 -35.22 41.42 -31.72
C GLU A 201 -34.05 40.42 -31.79
N ARG A 202 -34.19 39.41 -32.67
CA ARG A 202 -33.16 38.39 -32.90
C ARG A 202 -32.03 38.94 -33.78
N SER A 203 -31.07 39.63 -33.18
CA SER A 203 -29.79 39.91 -33.81
C SER A 203 -28.97 38.60 -33.92
N ASN A 204 -29.11 37.92 -35.07
CA ASN A 204 -28.36 36.69 -35.40
C ASN A 204 -26.86 37.00 -35.65
N VAL A 205 -26.11 37.31 -34.59
CA VAL A 205 -24.64 37.39 -34.62
C VAL A 205 -24.09 35.97 -34.67
N THR A 206 -23.89 35.44 -35.88
CA THR A 206 -23.21 34.15 -36.07
C THR A 206 -21.72 34.29 -35.73
N VAL A 207 -21.39 34.06 -34.46
CA VAL A 207 -19.99 33.91 -34.00
C VAL A 207 -19.41 32.63 -34.60
N LYS A 208 -18.82 32.74 -35.81
CA LYS A 208 -18.19 31.64 -36.54
C LYS A 208 -16.80 31.27 -35.99
N GLY A 209 -16.67 31.19 -34.67
CA GLY A 209 -15.45 30.77 -33.98
C GLY A 209 -15.79 29.90 -32.77
N PRO A 210 -14.88 29.00 -32.34
CA PRO A 210 -15.06 28.27 -31.09
C PRO A 210 -15.28 29.23 -29.92
N PRO A 211 -16.18 28.90 -28.96
CA PRO A 211 -16.53 29.78 -27.85
C PRO A 211 -15.33 30.10 -26.97
N VAL A 212 -15.34 31.29 -26.37
CA VAL A 212 -14.30 31.75 -25.44
C VAL A 212 -14.85 31.67 -24.01
N VAL A 213 -14.15 30.97 -23.12
CA VAL A 213 -14.52 30.76 -21.72
C VAL A 213 -13.30 31.06 -20.84
N GLN A 214 -13.47 31.85 -19.77
CA GLN A 214 -12.37 32.30 -18.90
C GLN A 214 -11.20 32.96 -19.67
N GLY A 215 -11.52 33.65 -20.79
CA GLY A 215 -10.54 34.27 -21.68
C GLY A 215 -9.84 33.30 -22.66
N ILE A 216 -10.18 32.01 -22.64
CA ILE A 216 -9.53 30.96 -23.42
C ILE A 216 -10.50 30.45 -24.50
N GLN A 217 -10.06 30.45 -25.76
CA GLN A 217 -10.82 29.84 -26.85
C GLN A 217 -10.84 28.32 -26.70
N LEU A 218 -12.02 27.72 -26.70
CA LEU A 218 -12.18 26.28 -26.50
C LEU A 218 -11.77 25.51 -27.76
N VAL A 219 -10.97 24.45 -27.58
CA VAL A 219 -10.56 23.55 -28.67
C VAL A 219 -11.65 22.50 -28.91
N PRO A 220 -12.11 22.28 -30.15
CA PRO A 220 -13.07 21.22 -30.45
C PRO A 220 -12.40 19.84 -30.42
N VAL A 221 -13.16 18.80 -30.04
CA VAL A 221 -12.64 17.41 -30.03
C VAL A 221 -12.29 16.91 -31.43
N HIS A 222 -12.92 17.46 -32.48
CA HIS A 222 -12.54 17.18 -33.88
C HIS A 222 -11.18 17.77 -34.32
N ALA A 223 -10.46 18.47 -33.43
CA ALA A 223 -9.03 18.75 -33.63
C ALA A 223 -8.16 17.48 -33.48
N LEU A 224 -8.71 16.41 -32.88
CA LEU A 224 -8.12 15.07 -32.87
C LEU A 224 -8.61 14.23 -34.05
N PRO A 225 -7.77 13.35 -34.62
CA PRO A 225 -8.18 12.33 -35.59
C PRO A 225 -9.38 11.51 -35.12
N ASP A 226 -10.26 11.13 -36.06
CA ASP A 226 -11.54 10.46 -35.78
C ASP A 226 -11.43 9.23 -34.88
N CYS A 227 -10.34 8.46 -35.00
CA CYS A 227 -10.05 7.30 -34.16
C CYS A 227 -9.80 7.60 -32.67
N PHE A 228 -9.59 8.87 -32.30
CA PHE A 228 -9.45 9.31 -30.91
C PHE A 228 -10.68 10.08 -30.41
N GLN A 229 -11.55 10.58 -31.29
CA GLN A 229 -12.74 11.35 -30.89
C GLN A 229 -13.69 10.50 -30.03
N THR A 230 -13.77 9.19 -30.26
CA THR A 230 -14.58 8.24 -29.47
C THR A 230 -14.17 8.08 -28.01
N ILE A 231 -13.00 8.59 -27.60
CA ILE A 231 -12.54 8.60 -26.20
C ILE A 231 -13.30 9.67 -25.39
N PHE A 232 -13.76 10.74 -26.04
CA PHE A 232 -14.25 11.95 -25.40
C PHE A 232 -15.77 12.13 -25.62
N PRO A 233 -16.62 11.98 -24.59
CA PRO A 233 -18.08 12.02 -24.72
C PRO A 233 -18.65 13.46 -24.83
N PHE A 234 -17.86 14.42 -25.32
CA PHE A 234 -18.18 15.84 -25.39
C PHE A 234 -17.60 16.47 -26.66
N ALA A 235 -18.22 17.53 -27.18
CA ALA A 235 -17.81 18.15 -28.44
C ALA A 235 -16.62 19.13 -28.32
N MET A 236 -16.40 19.70 -27.13
CA MET A 236 -15.41 20.76 -26.85
C MET A 236 -14.61 20.43 -25.59
N PHE A 237 -13.30 20.64 -25.63
CA PHE A 237 -12.47 20.67 -24.43
C PHE A 237 -12.80 21.91 -23.56
N ASN A 238 -12.67 21.81 -22.24
CA ASN A 238 -12.86 22.95 -21.33
C ASN A 238 -11.69 23.95 -21.40
N ALA A 239 -11.76 25.09 -20.69
CA ALA A 239 -10.74 26.15 -20.77
C ALA A 239 -9.33 25.67 -20.37
N VAL A 240 -9.20 24.88 -19.29
CA VAL A 240 -7.91 24.32 -18.84
C VAL A 240 -7.37 23.33 -19.88
N GLN A 241 -8.21 22.42 -20.36
CA GLN A 241 -7.86 21.41 -21.36
C GLN A 241 -7.44 22.07 -22.69
N SER A 242 -8.17 23.08 -23.13
CA SER A 242 -7.91 23.85 -24.35
C SER A 242 -6.61 24.64 -24.26
N SER A 243 -6.34 25.29 -23.12
CA SER A 243 -5.08 25.99 -22.86
C SER A 243 -3.87 25.06 -22.91
N CYS A 244 -3.99 23.85 -22.36
CA CYS A 244 -2.92 22.85 -22.40
C CYS A 244 -2.80 22.11 -23.73
N PHE A 245 -3.81 22.18 -24.61
CA PHE A 245 -3.93 21.31 -25.79
C PHE A 245 -2.72 21.36 -26.72
N GLU A 246 -2.28 22.55 -27.13
CA GLU A 246 -1.09 22.72 -28.00
C GLU A 246 0.16 22.11 -27.36
N SER A 247 0.43 22.45 -26.10
CA SER A 247 1.60 21.98 -25.34
C SER A 247 1.63 20.45 -25.17
N ILE A 248 0.46 19.83 -24.97
CA ILE A 248 0.37 18.39 -24.71
C ILE A 248 0.17 17.55 -25.98
N TYR A 249 -0.48 18.08 -27.02
CA TYR A 249 -0.83 17.36 -28.23
C TYR A 249 0.08 17.65 -29.44
N GLU A 250 0.61 18.86 -29.63
CA GLU A 250 1.52 19.11 -30.76
C GLU A 250 2.99 18.91 -30.35
N SER A 251 3.41 19.26 -29.14
CA SER A 251 4.76 18.97 -28.65
C SER A 251 4.91 17.55 -28.07
N ASN A 252 6.17 17.09 -28.02
CA ASN A 252 6.62 15.94 -27.21
C ASN A 252 7.30 16.39 -25.89
N ASP A 253 7.42 17.68 -25.62
CA ASP A 253 8.04 18.22 -24.40
C ASP A 253 7.30 17.75 -23.13
N ASN A 254 8.05 17.63 -22.04
CA ASN A 254 7.54 17.37 -20.70
C ASN A 254 6.60 18.51 -20.25
N CYS A 255 5.55 18.14 -19.50
CA CYS A 255 4.48 19.06 -19.11
C CYS A 255 4.21 19.01 -17.60
N VAL A 256 4.03 20.17 -16.96
CA VAL A 256 3.60 20.30 -15.56
C VAL A 256 2.35 21.20 -15.48
N PHE A 257 1.19 20.61 -15.23
CA PHE A 257 -0.06 21.38 -15.14
C PHE A 257 -0.71 21.28 -13.76
N SER A 258 -0.88 22.44 -13.13
CA SER A 258 -1.49 22.58 -11.81
C SER A 258 -2.81 23.32 -11.93
N SER A 259 -3.90 22.70 -11.46
CA SER A 259 -5.24 23.29 -11.50
C SER A 259 -6.13 22.72 -10.38
N PRO A 260 -7.24 23.38 -10.00
CA PRO A 260 -8.13 22.91 -8.94
C PRO A 260 -8.66 21.48 -9.15
N THR A 261 -9.07 20.83 -8.07
CA THR A 261 -9.80 19.56 -8.14
C THR A 261 -11.15 19.78 -8.85
N GLY A 262 -11.54 18.83 -9.70
CA GLY A 262 -12.74 18.95 -10.55
C GLY A 262 -12.54 19.69 -11.89
N SER A 263 -11.39 20.32 -12.15
CA SER A 263 -11.10 21.03 -13.43
C SER A 263 -10.96 20.14 -14.68
N GLY A 264 -11.19 18.83 -14.58
CA GLY A 264 -11.09 17.89 -15.71
C GLY A 264 -9.66 17.48 -16.09
N LYS A 265 -8.71 17.54 -15.14
CA LYS A 265 -7.28 17.19 -15.32
C LYS A 265 -7.04 15.88 -16.09
N THR A 266 -7.79 14.82 -15.79
CA THR A 266 -7.61 13.47 -16.36
C THR A 266 -7.60 13.45 -17.90
N VAL A 267 -8.37 14.32 -18.55
CA VAL A 267 -8.42 14.44 -20.02
C VAL A 267 -7.06 14.82 -20.63
N LEU A 268 -6.21 15.53 -19.88
CA LEU A 268 -4.85 15.88 -20.32
C LEU A 268 -3.99 14.63 -20.51
N PHE A 269 -4.08 13.65 -19.60
CA PHE A 269 -3.41 12.37 -19.76
C PHE A 269 -3.92 11.60 -20.99
N GLU A 270 -5.23 11.65 -21.25
CA GLU A 270 -5.86 10.98 -22.38
C GLU A 270 -5.39 11.58 -23.71
N ILE A 271 -5.27 12.92 -23.79
CA ILE A 271 -4.68 13.62 -24.94
C ILE A 271 -3.18 13.29 -25.09
N ALA A 272 -2.42 13.17 -23.99
CA ALA A 272 -1.01 12.75 -24.04
C ALA A 272 -0.83 11.34 -24.61
N ILE A 273 -1.72 10.41 -24.25
CA ILE A 273 -1.77 9.06 -24.83
C ILE A 273 -2.07 9.17 -26.34
N CYS A 274 -3.07 9.96 -26.75
CA CYS A 274 -3.37 10.21 -28.17
C CYS A 274 -2.17 10.75 -28.95
N ARG A 275 -1.39 11.67 -28.37
CA ARG A 275 -0.15 12.20 -28.98
C ARG A 275 0.92 11.12 -29.12
N MET A 276 1.13 10.30 -28.10
CA MET A 276 2.07 9.18 -28.20
C MET A 276 1.65 8.21 -29.32
N LEU A 277 0.35 7.85 -29.42
CA LEU A 277 -0.17 6.98 -30.47
C LEU A 277 0.02 7.57 -31.88
N ARG A 278 -0.19 8.89 -32.06
CA ARG A 278 0.12 9.60 -33.32
C ARG A 278 1.59 9.49 -33.72
N GLY A 279 2.52 9.36 -32.77
CA GLY A 279 3.95 9.21 -33.03
C GLY A 279 4.46 7.76 -33.16
N TRP A 280 3.75 6.77 -32.61
CA TRP A 280 4.27 5.41 -32.38
C TRP A 280 3.44 4.29 -33.04
N GLN A 281 2.75 4.58 -34.14
CA GLN A 281 1.78 3.67 -34.80
C GLN A 281 2.28 2.25 -35.11
N ASN A 282 3.59 2.06 -35.36
CA ASN A 282 4.20 0.75 -35.66
C ASN A 282 5.22 0.29 -34.59
N GLY A 283 5.33 1.03 -33.48
CA GLY A 283 6.32 0.77 -32.44
C GLY A 283 5.75 -0.02 -31.26
N THR A 284 6.59 -0.85 -30.62
CA THR A 284 6.29 -1.33 -29.27
C THR A 284 6.60 -0.22 -28.27
N PHE A 285 5.68 0.06 -27.36
CA PHE A 285 5.82 1.09 -26.32
C PHE A 285 5.18 0.61 -25.01
N LYS A 286 5.37 1.40 -23.93
CA LYS A 286 4.62 1.33 -22.68
C LYS A 286 4.27 2.73 -22.18
N VAL A 287 3.04 2.87 -21.68
CA VAL A 287 2.58 4.02 -20.87
C VAL A 287 2.57 3.59 -19.41
N ILE A 288 3.20 4.38 -18.54
CA ILE A 288 3.09 4.20 -17.08
C ILE A 288 2.21 5.32 -16.55
N TYR A 289 1.19 4.99 -15.76
CA TYR A 289 0.42 5.95 -14.97
C TYR A 289 0.60 5.68 -13.48
N MET A 290 1.10 6.68 -12.77
CA MET A 290 1.32 6.65 -11.33
C MET A 290 0.30 7.50 -10.59
N ALA A 291 -0.37 6.90 -9.61
CA ALA A 291 -1.29 7.58 -8.70
C ALA A 291 -0.92 7.32 -7.23
N PRO A 292 -1.22 8.24 -6.30
CA PRO A 292 -0.87 8.08 -4.89
C PRO A 292 -1.64 6.94 -4.18
N THR A 293 -2.82 6.53 -4.64
CA THR A 293 -3.66 5.55 -3.93
C THR A 293 -4.06 4.37 -4.81
N LYS A 294 -4.19 3.17 -4.20
CA LYS A 294 -4.73 1.98 -4.87
C LYS A 294 -6.14 2.22 -5.41
N SER A 295 -6.99 2.93 -4.65
CA SER A 295 -8.36 3.25 -5.08
C SER A 295 -8.39 4.11 -6.34
N LEU A 296 -7.51 5.12 -6.45
CA LEU A 296 -7.38 5.89 -7.69
C LEU A 296 -6.79 5.03 -8.82
N CYS A 297 -5.82 4.15 -8.55
CA CYS A 297 -5.33 3.17 -9.53
C CYS A 297 -6.49 2.33 -10.11
N SER A 298 -7.28 1.66 -9.27
CA SER A 298 -8.39 0.81 -9.72
C SER A 298 -9.52 1.58 -10.42
N GLU A 299 -9.76 2.84 -10.02
CA GLU A 299 -10.74 3.72 -10.68
C GLU A 299 -10.28 4.07 -12.11
N ARG A 300 -9.04 4.52 -12.26
CA ARG A 300 -8.47 4.93 -13.56
C ARG A 300 -8.24 3.73 -14.47
N ALA A 301 -7.78 2.60 -13.94
CA ALA A 301 -7.64 1.35 -14.69
C ALA A 301 -8.98 0.91 -15.30
N ARG A 302 -10.09 1.03 -14.57
CA ARG A 302 -11.44 0.69 -15.07
C ARG A 302 -11.91 1.64 -16.19
N ASP A 303 -11.76 2.94 -16.00
CA ASP A 303 -12.14 3.96 -16.99
C ASP A 303 -11.30 3.83 -18.28
N TRP A 304 -9.99 3.71 -18.14
CA TRP A 304 -9.07 3.59 -19.27
C TRP A 304 -9.16 2.23 -19.98
N LYS A 305 -9.53 1.16 -19.28
CA LYS A 305 -9.85 -0.11 -19.94
C LYS A 305 -11.03 0.06 -20.90
N ALA A 306 -12.11 0.68 -20.45
CA ALA A 306 -13.29 0.95 -21.30
C ALA A 306 -12.98 1.90 -22.48
N LYS A 307 -12.12 2.91 -22.29
CA LYS A 307 -11.73 3.88 -23.32
C LYS A 307 -10.72 3.37 -24.35
N PHE A 308 -9.72 2.60 -23.92
CA PHE A 308 -8.54 2.28 -24.74
C PHE A 308 -8.48 0.82 -25.24
N GLU A 309 -9.22 -0.14 -24.67
CA GLU A 309 -9.34 -1.49 -25.27
C GLU A 309 -9.98 -1.47 -26.69
N PRO A 310 -10.96 -0.59 -27.02
CA PRO A 310 -11.44 -0.40 -28.40
C PRO A 310 -10.35 0.01 -29.39
N LEU A 311 -9.24 0.59 -28.90
CA LEU A 311 -8.06 0.96 -29.69
C LEU A 311 -6.96 -0.13 -29.66
N ASN A 312 -7.30 -1.33 -29.19
CA ASN A 312 -6.42 -2.49 -29.00
C ASN A 312 -5.30 -2.30 -27.95
N LEU A 313 -5.42 -1.31 -27.06
CA LEU A 313 -4.43 -1.07 -26.00
C LEU A 313 -4.86 -1.77 -24.70
N LYS A 314 -3.97 -2.59 -24.14
CA LYS A 314 -4.26 -3.34 -22.92
C LYS A 314 -3.91 -2.53 -21.68
N CYS A 315 -4.92 -2.22 -20.86
CA CYS A 315 -4.77 -1.57 -19.57
C CYS A 315 -4.79 -2.63 -18.45
N GLU A 316 -3.73 -2.70 -17.64
CA GLU A 316 -3.64 -3.59 -16.46
C GLU A 316 -3.22 -2.81 -15.21
N GLU A 317 -3.75 -3.22 -14.06
CA GLU A 317 -3.38 -2.67 -12.75
C GLU A 317 -2.22 -3.47 -12.12
N MET A 318 -1.20 -2.78 -11.61
CA MET A 318 -0.13 -3.35 -10.78
C MET A 318 0.00 -2.57 -9.48
N THR A 319 -0.58 -3.09 -8.39
CA THR A 319 -0.51 -2.49 -7.05
C THR A 319 0.01 -3.48 -6.00
N GLY A 320 0.01 -3.09 -4.72
CA GLY A 320 0.59 -3.88 -3.62
C GLY A 320 0.06 -5.30 -3.48
N ASP A 321 -1.18 -5.56 -3.87
CA ASP A 321 -1.84 -6.86 -3.69
C ASP A 321 -1.74 -7.77 -4.93
N SER A 322 -1.12 -7.29 -6.02
CA SER A 322 -0.90 -8.07 -7.23
C SER A 322 0.23 -9.10 -7.03
N ASP A 323 -0.14 -10.38 -7.11
CA ASP A 323 0.74 -11.57 -7.04
C ASP A 323 1.94 -11.52 -7.99
N ILE A 324 2.93 -12.39 -7.78
CA ILE A 324 4.12 -12.56 -8.65
C ILE A 324 3.74 -12.78 -10.14
N ASN A 325 2.57 -13.40 -10.40
CA ASN A 325 2.01 -13.59 -11.73
C ASN A 325 1.77 -12.26 -12.49
N SER A 326 1.62 -11.13 -11.78
CA SER A 326 1.37 -9.81 -12.38
C SER A 326 2.45 -9.37 -13.36
N LEU A 327 3.70 -9.83 -13.20
CA LEU A 327 4.80 -9.48 -14.10
C LEU A 327 4.51 -9.88 -15.56
N HIS A 328 3.85 -11.03 -15.77
CA HIS A 328 3.48 -11.52 -17.09
C HIS A 328 2.30 -10.74 -17.71
N HIS A 329 1.41 -10.19 -16.87
CA HIS A 329 0.38 -9.24 -17.30
C HIS A 329 1.01 -7.90 -17.70
N VAL A 330 1.89 -7.35 -16.85
CA VAL A 330 2.62 -6.09 -17.08
C VAL A 330 3.46 -6.12 -18.37
N GLN A 331 4.10 -7.24 -18.70
CA GLN A 331 4.80 -7.40 -19.99
C GLN A 331 3.84 -7.31 -21.20
N ARG A 332 2.60 -7.80 -21.05
CA ARG A 332 1.54 -7.84 -22.07
C ARG A 332 0.66 -6.58 -22.11
N ALA A 333 0.71 -5.72 -21.09
CA ALA A 333 -0.08 -4.50 -20.96
C ALA A 333 0.61 -3.32 -21.62
N ASP A 334 -0.11 -2.53 -22.41
CA ASP A 334 0.44 -1.35 -23.11
C ASP A 334 0.32 -0.09 -22.25
N ILE A 335 -0.68 -0.07 -21.35
CA ILE A 335 -0.87 0.92 -20.29
C ILE A 335 -0.81 0.20 -18.94
N ILE A 336 0.09 0.64 -18.06
CA ILE A 336 0.32 0.06 -16.73
C ILE A 336 -0.07 1.11 -15.68
N VAL A 337 -1.07 0.79 -14.86
CA VAL A 337 -1.59 1.66 -13.79
C VAL A 337 -1.06 1.17 -12.44
N THR A 338 -0.35 2.03 -11.69
CA THR A 338 0.45 1.61 -10.53
C THR A 338 0.64 2.71 -9.48
N THR A 339 1.14 2.37 -8.28
CA THR A 339 1.62 3.36 -7.31
C THR A 339 3.14 3.55 -7.43
N PRO A 340 3.71 4.69 -7.00
CA PRO A 340 5.15 4.94 -7.06
C PRO A 340 6.00 3.85 -6.40
N GLU A 341 5.56 3.27 -5.28
CA GLU A 341 6.33 2.26 -4.53
C GLU A 341 6.33 0.90 -5.21
N LYS A 342 5.19 0.47 -5.79
CA LYS A 342 5.13 -0.79 -6.55
C LYS A 342 5.95 -0.67 -7.83
N TRP A 343 6.00 0.51 -8.43
CA TRP A 343 6.81 0.79 -9.61
C TRP A 343 8.32 0.93 -9.31
N ASP A 344 8.70 1.64 -8.23
CA ASP A 344 10.08 1.63 -7.72
C ASP A 344 10.50 0.18 -7.42
N SER A 345 9.63 -0.62 -6.79
CA SER A 345 9.93 -2.01 -6.41
C SER A 345 10.17 -2.92 -7.61
N MET A 346 9.38 -2.78 -8.69
CA MET A 346 9.64 -3.51 -9.93
C MET A 346 10.94 -3.02 -10.62
N THR A 347 11.18 -1.70 -10.65
CA THR A 347 12.34 -1.13 -11.35
C THR A 347 13.66 -1.23 -10.56
N ARG A 348 13.64 -1.59 -9.27
CA ARG A 348 14.81 -2.10 -8.53
C ARG A 348 15.33 -3.46 -9.02
N LYS A 349 14.65 -4.09 -9.98
CA LYS A 349 15.16 -5.23 -10.76
C LYS A 349 15.29 -4.94 -12.26
N TRP A 350 15.55 -3.69 -12.65
CA TRP A 350 15.56 -3.32 -14.09
C TRP A 350 16.58 -4.09 -14.94
N LYS A 351 17.63 -4.71 -14.39
CA LYS A 351 18.56 -5.56 -15.16
C LYS A 351 17.85 -6.76 -15.83
N ASP A 352 16.88 -7.38 -15.16
CA ASP A 352 16.03 -8.42 -15.77
C ASP A 352 14.93 -7.84 -16.69
N HIS A 353 14.68 -6.53 -16.62
CA HIS A 353 13.55 -5.84 -17.25
C HIS A 353 13.97 -4.68 -18.14
N GLU A 354 15.23 -4.64 -18.58
CA GLU A 354 15.81 -3.49 -19.30
C GLU A 354 15.03 -3.23 -20.59
N LYS A 355 14.68 -4.31 -21.30
CA LYS A 355 13.84 -4.29 -22.49
C LYS A 355 12.49 -3.62 -22.21
N LEU A 356 11.88 -3.86 -21.05
CA LEU A 356 10.61 -3.22 -20.66
C LEU A 356 10.80 -1.73 -20.35
N VAL A 357 11.86 -1.36 -19.63
CA VAL A 357 12.14 0.05 -19.29
C VAL A 357 12.49 0.88 -20.53
N ARG A 358 13.27 0.33 -21.47
CA ARG A 358 13.58 0.96 -22.76
C ARG A 358 12.34 1.15 -23.66
N LEU A 359 11.25 0.41 -23.44
CA LEU A 359 9.97 0.57 -24.15
C LEU A 359 9.08 1.68 -23.56
N ILE A 360 9.37 2.19 -22.37
CA ILE A 360 8.61 3.32 -21.82
C ILE A 360 8.85 4.56 -22.69
N LYS A 361 7.74 5.21 -23.08
CA LYS A 361 7.75 6.47 -23.86
C LYS A 361 6.91 7.56 -23.24
N LEU A 362 5.97 7.21 -22.37
CA LEU A 362 5.10 8.15 -21.68
C LEU A 362 4.93 7.73 -20.23
N LEU A 363 5.25 8.65 -19.30
CA LEU A 363 5.09 8.48 -17.87
C LEU A 363 4.21 9.61 -17.35
N LEU A 364 3.07 9.22 -16.79
CA LEU A 364 1.97 10.07 -16.36
C LEU A 364 1.95 10.08 -14.83
N ILE A 365 2.07 11.25 -14.22
CA ILE A 365 2.13 11.42 -12.76
C ILE A 365 0.90 12.19 -12.33
N ASP A 366 0.02 11.56 -11.56
CA ASP A 366 -1.15 12.20 -10.96
C ASP A 366 -0.91 12.61 -9.51
N GLU A 367 -1.54 13.71 -9.11
CA GLU A 367 -1.40 14.34 -7.79
C GLU A 367 0.06 14.43 -7.30
N VAL A 368 0.92 15.03 -8.15
CA VAL A 368 2.37 15.19 -7.94
C VAL A 368 2.73 15.84 -6.59
N HIS A 369 1.81 16.56 -5.95
CA HIS A 369 1.97 17.08 -4.60
C HIS A 369 2.14 16.01 -3.50
N ILE A 370 2.02 14.72 -3.83
CA ILE A 370 2.46 13.60 -2.99
C ILE A 370 3.96 13.66 -2.60
N LEU A 371 4.78 14.47 -3.29
CA LEU A 371 6.19 14.74 -2.97
C LEU A 371 6.41 15.25 -1.51
N ASN A 372 5.47 16.04 -0.98
CA ASN A 372 5.53 16.64 0.36
C ASN A 372 4.90 15.75 1.45
N LYS A 373 5.08 14.43 1.35
CA LYS A 373 4.67 13.38 2.31
C LYS A 373 5.68 12.23 2.24
N ASP A 374 5.77 11.38 3.26
CA ASP A 374 6.71 10.23 3.36
C ASP A 374 6.85 9.41 2.07
N ARG A 375 5.73 9.22 1.34
CA ARG A 375 5.64 8.42 0.11
C ARG A 375 6.20 9.12 -1.14
N GLY A 376 6.46 10.42 -1.06
CA GLY A 376 7.01 11.25 -2.12
C GLY A 376 8.41 10.82 -2.58
N ALA A 377 9.24 10.31 -1.66
CA ALA A 377 10.60 9.84 -1.96
C ALA A 377 10.64 8.78 -3.07
N ALA A 378 9.67 7.84 -3.07
CA ALA A 378 9.58 6.81 -4.10
C ALA A 378 9.24 7.38 -5.49
N LEU A 379 8.34 8.38 -5.56
CA LEU A 379 8.03 9.08 -6.81
C LEU A 379 9.25 9.84 -7.34
N GLU A 380 9.92 10.57 -6.45
CA GLU A 380 11.08 11.38 -6.78
C GLU A 380 12.23 10.54 -7.36
N VAL A 381 12.53 9.41 -6.73
CA VAL A 381 13.60 8.50 -7.17
C VAL A 381 13.22 7.78 -8.46
N VAL A 382 11.97 7.32 -8.62
CA VAL A 382 11.49 6.72 -9.87
C VAL A 382 11.66 7.67 -11.06
N VAL A 383 11.20 8.91 -10.92
CA VAL A 383 11.24 9.89 -12.01
C VAL A 383 12.69 10.28 -12.32
N SER A 384 13.52 10.47 -11.31
CA SER A 384 14.95 10.77 -11.47
C SER A 384 15.69 9.62 -12.15
N ARG A 385 15.43 8.36 -11.75
CA ARG A 385 15.96 7.15 -12.41
C ARG A 385 15.53 7.06 -13.87
N MET A 386 14.25 7.30 -14.17
CA MET A 386 13.74 7.26 -15.56
C MET A 386 14.33 8.35 -16.46
N LYS A 387 14.59 9.55 -15.93
CA LYS A 387 15.38 10.57 -16.63
C LYS A 387 16.80 10.07 -16.91
N SER A 388 17.49 9.53 -15.90
CA SER A 388 18.89 9.08 -15.99
C SER A 388 19.12 7.90 -16.95
N ILE A 389 18.11 7.05 -17.18
CA ILE A 389 18.18 5.94 -18.14
C ILE A 389 18.14 6.41 -19.61
N GLY A 390 17.73 7.66 -19.88
CA GLY A 390 17.82 8.26 -21.22
C GLY A 390 16.92 7.61 -22.28
N SER A 391 15.85 6.92 -21.89
CA SER A 391 15.00 6.14 -22.81
C SER A 391 14.11 6.98 -23.75
N GLY A 392 14.21 8.31 -23.73
CA GLY A 392 13.28 9.21 -24.43
C GLY A 392 11.87 9.17 -23.83
N THR A 393 11.75 9.00 -22.51
CA THR A 393 10.46 9.04 -21.80
C THR A 393 9.97 10.48 -21.70
N ARG A 394 8.75 10.74 -22.19
CA ARG A 394 8.01 11.98 -21.93
C ARG A 394 7.32 11.91 -20.57
N PHE A 395 7.44 12.97 -19.78
CA PHE A 395 6.80 13.12 -18.48
C PHE A 395 5.62 14.10 -18.57
N VAL A 396 4.44 13.69 -18.12
CA VAL A 396 3.28 14.58 -17.94
C VAL A 396 2.85 14.51 -16.48
N ALA A 397 3.00 15.62 -15.77
CA ALA A 397 2.78 15.74 -14.34
C ALA A 397 1.58 16.65 -14.07
N LEU A 398 0.55 16.11 -13.43
CA LEU A 398 -0.66 16.83 -13.05
C LEU A 398 -0.80 16.91 -11.53
N SER A 399 -1.41 17.99 -11.05
CA SER A 399 -1.66 18.17 -9.62
C SER A 399 -2.84 19.09 -9.35
N ALA A 400 -3.38 19.03 -8.13
CA ALA A 400 -4.02 20.17 -7.46
C ALA A 400 -3.17 21.47 -7.52
N THR A 401 -3.70 22.56 -6.97
CA THR A 401 -3.03 23.88 -6.93
C THR A 401 -1.72 23.82 -6.13
N VAL A 402 -0.57 23.86 -6.82
CA VAL A 402 0.78 23.90 -6.24
C VAL A 402 1.41 25.24 -6.60
N PRO A 403 1.82 26.08 -5.63
CA PRO A 403 2.31 27.41 -5.93
C PRO A 403 3.69 27.41 -6.60
N ASN A 404 4.58 26.50 -6.21
CA ASN A 404 5.92 26.32 -6.78
C ASN A 404 5.94 25.23 -7.87
N SER A 405 4.93 25.21 -8.76
CA SER A 405 4.90 24.28 -9.91
C SER A 405 6.09 24.46 -10.88
N GLN A 406 6.73 25.63 -10.86
CA GLN A 406 7.99 25.88 -11.57
C GLN A 406 9.13 24.97 -11.07
N ASP A 407 9.21 24.66 -9.77
CA ASP A 407 10.28 23.82 -9.22
C ASP A 407 10.17 22.38 -9.76
N ILE A 408 8.94 21.87 -9.86
CA ILE A 408 8.64 20.58 -10.50
C ILE A 408 9.04 20.62 -11.97
N ALA A 409 8.78 21.72 -12.67
CA ALA A 409 9.16 21.89 -14.06
C ALA A 409 10.67 21.94 -14.27
N THR A 410 11.40 22.65 -13.41
CA THR A 410 12.87 22.68 -13.36
C THR A 410 13.42 21.28 -13.05
N TRP A 411 12.80 20.53 -12.13
CA TRP A 411 13.20 19.17 -11.82
C TRP A 411 12.95 18.19 -12.98
N LEU A 412 11.82 18.25 -13.68
CA LEU A 412 11.56 17.33 -14.81
C LEU A 412 12.46 17.62 -16.02
N GLY A 413 12.80 18.90 -16.25
CA GLY A 413 13.46 19.35 -17.48
C GLY A 413 12.53 19.29 -18.70
N ARG A 414 12.90 19.96 -19.80
CA ARG A 414 12.04 20.13 -20.97
C ARG A 414 11.83 18.83 -21.74
N ASN A 415 12.91 18.10 -21.99
CA ASN A 415 12.95 16.81 -22.66
C ASN A 415 14.32 16.14 -22.38
N SER A 416 14.63 15.02 -23.01
CA SER A 416 15.92 14.33 -22.85
C SER A 416 17.14 15.14 -23.33
N ASP A 417 16.92 16.05 -24.28
CA ASP A 417 17.98 16.66 -25.07
C ASP A 417 18.34 18.05 -24.54
N THR A 418 17.38 18.69 -23.86
CA THR A 418 17.49 19.99 -23.17
C THR A 418 17.00 19.88 -21.72
N PRO A 419 17.65 19.07 -20.85
CA PRO A 419 17.18 18.81 -19.50
C PRO A 419 17.29 20.02 -18.56
N ASP A 420 18.23 20.95 -18.82
CA ASP A 420 18.47 22.14 -17.99
C ASP A 420 17.43 23.26 -18.21
N ILE A 421 16.68 23.20 -19.32
CA ILE A 421 15.52 24.06 -19.56
C ILE A 421 14.33 23.47 -18.82
N PRO A 422 13.54 24.22 -18.03
CA PRO A 422 12.35 23.68 -17.37
C PRO A 422 11.29 23.12 -18.32
N ALA A 423 10.51 22.15 -17.83
CA ALA A 423 9.32 21.63 -18.51
C ALA A 423 8.29 22.72 -18.82
N VAL A 424 7.44 22.47 -19.82
CA VAL A 424 6.33 23.39 -20.15
C VAL A 424 5.33 23.35 -19.01
N HIS A 425 5.20 24.46 -18.27
CA HIS A 425 4.32 24.52 -17.11
C HIS A 425 3.17 25.52 -17.32
N LYS A 426 2.00 25.20 -16.76
CA LYS A 426 0.86 26.12 -16.66
C LYS A 426 0.19 25.94 -15.29
N ARG A 427 0.00 27.05 -14.57
CA ARG A 427 -0.74 27.12 -13.31
C ARG A 427 -2.07 27.82 -13.57
N PHE A 428 -3.16 27.17 -13.17
CA PHE A 428 -4.51 27.69 -13.18
C PHE A 428 -4.96 27.82 -11.72
N GLY A 429 -5.46 28.99 -11.33
CA GLY A 429 -5.97 29.22 -9.98
C GLY A 429 -7.41 28.75 -9.81
N GLU A 430 -8.03 29.15 -8.70
CA GLU A 430 -9.41 28.80 -8.36
C GLU A 430 -10.45 29.40 -9.32
N GLU A 431 -10.09 30.44 -10.07
CA GLU A 431 -10.89 31.03 -11.16
C GLU A 431 -11.19 30.04 -12.29
N PHE A 432 -10.41 28.93 -12.40
CA PHE A 432 -10.65 27.82 -13.33
C PHE A 432 -11.42 26.64 -12.72
N ARG A 433 -11.89 26.73 -11.47
CA ARG A 433 -12.77 25.71 -10.88
C ARG A 433 -14.17 25.80 -11.52
N PRO A 434 -14.80 24.70 -11.97
CA PRO A 434 -16.12 24.76 -12.63
C PRO A 434 -17.28 25.27 -11.77
N VAL A 435 -17.09 25.34 -10.45
CA VAL A 435 -18.02 25.88 -9.45
C VAL A 435 -17.19 26.67 -8.43
N GLU A 436 -17.51 27.95 -8.21
CA GLU A 436 -16.75 28.84 -7.32
C GLU A 436 -16.75 28.32 -5.86
N LEU A 437 -15.59 28.01 -5.27
CA LEU A 437 -15.52 27.46 -3.91
C LEU A 437 -15.23 28.52 -2.84
N LYS A 438 -16.25 28.83 -2.05
CA LYS A 438 -16.17 29.66 -0.85
C LYS A 438 -15.69 28.84 0.34
N ARG A 439 -14.79 29.42 1.14
CA ARG A 439 -13.99 28.72 2.15
C ARG A 439 -14.10 29.42 3.49
N HIS A 440 -14.32 28.66 4.56
CA HIS A 440 -14.36 29.18 5.92
C HIS A 440 -13.61 28.26 6.89
N VAL A 441 -12.73 28.82 7.73
CA VAL A 441 -12.12 28.11 8.85
C VAL A 441 -12.79 28.59 10.14
N CYS A 442 -13.33 27.67 10.92
CA CYS A 442 -13.97 27.93 12.19
C CYS A 442 -13.08 27.38 13.31
N GLY A 443 -12.36 28.29 13.98
CA GLY A 443 -11.55 27.98 15.15
C GLY A 443 -12.39 27.88 16.42
N TYR A 444 -12.21 26.80 17.17
CA TYR A 444 -12.85 26.58 18.46
C TYR A 444 -11.79 26.44 19.56
N GLN A 445 -12.00 27.12 20.69
CA GLN A 445 -11.11 27.02 21.85
C GLN A 445 -11.45 25.77 22.66
N SER A 446 -10.47 24.88 22.88
CA SER A 446 -10.66 23.70 23.72
C SER A 446 -9.33 23.08 24.17
N THR A 447 -9.26 22.77 25.47
CA THR A 447 -8.20 21.97 26.10
C THR A 447 -8.46 20.46 26.01
N ALA A 448 -9.60 20.04 25.47
CA ALA A 448 -9.97 18.63 25.41
C ALA A 448 -9.08 17.81 24.47
N ASN A 449 -9.00 16.51 24.77
CA ASN A 449 -8.48 15.50 23.83
C ASN A 449 -9.38 15.43 22.57
N ALA A 450 -8.90 14.77 21.52
CA ALA A 450 -9.60 14.75 20.23
C ALA A 450 -11.05 14.24 20.30
N PHE A 451 -11.36 13.25 21.16
CA PHE A 451 -12.72 12.75 21.34
C PHE A 451 -13.64 13.77 22.02
N GLY A 452 -13.17 14.39 23.10
CA GLY A 452 -13.93 15.44 23.80
C GLY A 452 -14.13 16.69 22.94
N PHE A 453 -13.11 17.06 22.16
CA PHE A 453 -13.20 18.15 21.19
C PHE A 453 -14.20 17.81 20.07
N ASP A 454 -14.16 16.59 19.53
CA ASP A 454 -15.08 16.15 18.49
C ASP A 454 -16.55 16.20 18.94
N ALA A 455 -16.83 15.84 20.20
CA ALA A 455 -18.17 15.95 20.79
C ALA A 455 -18.64 17.41 20.95
N ILE A 456 -17.73 18.36 21.21
CA ILE A 456 -18.03 19.80 21.18
C ILE A 456 -18.38 20.22 19.75
N LEU A 457 -17.60 19.79 18.74
CA LEU A 457 -17.88 20.11 17.34
C LEU A 457 -19.20 19.49 16.84
N THR A 458 -19.57 18.29 17.28
CA THR A 458 -20.88 17.67 16.97
C THR A 458 -22.04 18.56 17.44
N LYS A 459 -21.95 19.14 18.65
CA LYS A 459 -22.93 20.11 19.16
C LYS A 459 -22.92 21.47 18.43
N LYS A 460 -21.92 21.73 17.58
CA LYS A 460 -21.77 22.95 16.77
C LYS A 460 -22.06 22.76 15.27
N LEU A 461 -22.49 21.57 14.86
CA LEU A 461 -22.98 21.34 13.49
C LEU A 461 -24.22 22.18 13.14
N PRO A 462 -25.26 22.32 13.99
CA PRO A 462 -26.41 23.16 13.67
C PRO A 462 -26.03 24.62 13.39
N ASP A 463 -25.22 25.24 14.26
CA ASP A 463 -24.71 26.62 14.09
C ASP A 463 -24.04 26.82 12.72
N VAL A 464 -23.24 25.86 12.27
CA VAL A 464 -22.52 25.89 10.98
C VAL A 464 -23.49 25.70 9.80
N ILE A 465 -24.44 24.78 9.90
CA ILE A 465 -25.44 24.51 8.86
C ILE A 465 -26.37 25.72 8.70
N ILE A 466 -26.88 26.27 9.81
CA ILE A 466 -27.73 27.48 9.83
C ILE A 466 -27.05 28.64 9.10
N LYS A 467 -25.76 28.87 9.41
CA LYS A 467 -25.02 30.02 8.90
C LYS A 467 -24.64 29.92 7.41
N TYR A 468 -24.45 28.71 6.88
CA TYR A 468 -23.80 28.52 5.58
C TYR A 468 -24.56 27.65 4.56
N SER A 469 -25.42 26.70 4.96
CA SER A 469 -25.88 25.61 4.07
C SER A 469 -26.67 25.99 2.82
N GLN A 470 -27.29 27.19 2.79
CA GLN A 470 -28.22 27.62 1.73
C GLN A 470 -29.37 26.63 1.44
N ALA A 471 -29.70 25.76 2.40
CA ALA A 471 -30.63 24.64 2.26
C ALA A 471 -30.32 23.68 1.08
N LYS A 472 -29.03 23.47 0.77
CA LYS A 472 -28.54 22.58 -0.29
C LYS A 472 -27.77 21.36 0.27
N PRO A 473 -27.55 20.29 -0.53
CA PRO A 473 -26.95 19.05 -0.03
C PRO A 473 -25.58 19.21 0.64
N ILE A 474 -25.45 18.58 1.80
CA ILE A 474 -24.33 18.71 2.75
C ILE A 474 -23.61 17.37 2.90
N MET A 475 -22.29 17.42 3.06
CA MET A 475 -21.43 16.29 3.38
C MET A 475 -20.55 16.63 4.58
N VAL A 476 -20.64 15.85 5.65
CA VAL A 476 -19.95 16.07 6.93
C VAL A 476 -18.89 14.99 7.13
N PHE A 477 -17.63 15.31 6.90
CA PHE A 477 -16.52 14.42 7.21
C PHE A 477 -16.25 14.40 8.71
N CYS A 478 -16.21 13.20 9.31
CA CYS A 478 -16.04 12.97 10.74
C CYS A 478 -14.89 11.98 10.99
N PHE A 479 -14.10 12.19 12.05
CA PHE A 479 -12.86 11.44 12.27
C PHE A 479 -12.98 9.94 12.61
N THR A 480 -14.18 9.48 13.01
CA THR A 480 -14.43 8.05 13.30
C THR A 480 -15.83 7.63 12.87
N ARG A 481 -16.02 6.33 12.66
CA ARG A 481 -17.34 5.72 12.36
C ARG A 481 -18.39 6.08 13.43
N LYS A 482 -18.00 6.07 14.71
CA LYS A 482 -18.85 6.49 15.82
C LYS A 482 -19.22 7.97 15.72
N SER A 483 -18.26 8.84 15.43
CA SER A 483 -18.49 10.28 15.20
C SER A 483 -19.44 10.55 14.02
N CYS A 484 -19.38 9.76 12.93
CA CYS A 484 -20.38 9.82 11.84
C CYS A 484 -21.79 9.54 12.37
N ALA A 485 -21.97 8.47 13.14
CA ALA A 485 -23.27 8.08 13.68
C ALA A 485 -23.81 9.06 14.75
N GLU A 486 -22.94 9.63 15.59
CA GLU A 486 -23.32 10.64 16.57
C GLU A 486 -23.71 11.98 15.91
N ALA A 487 -22.99 12.39 14.86
CA ALA A 487 -23.34 13.55 14.05
C ALA A 487 -24.67 13.36 13.31
N ALA A 488 -24.85 12.23 12.61
CA ALA A 488 -26.06 11.94 11.86
C ALA A 488 -27.30 11.83 12.77
N LYS A 489 -27.18 11.20 13.95
CA LYS A 489 -28.26 11.16 14.94
C LYS A 489 -28.64 12.54 15.48
N LEU A 490 -27.65 13.39 15.78
CA LEU A 490 -27.92 14.76 16.25
C LEU A 490 -28.65 15.57 15.17
N LEU A 491 -28.21 15.47 13.90
CA LEU A 491 -28.84 16.20 12.80
C LEU A 491 -30.23 15.67 12.44
N ALA A 492 -30.45 14.36 12.51
CA ALA A 492 -31.76 13.75 12.29
C ALA A 492 -32.77 14.16 13.37
N GLU A 493 -32.39 14.11 14.66
CA GLU A 493 -33.29 14.52 15.75
C GLU A 493 -33.53 16.03 15.74
N TRP A 494 -32.49 16.85 15.46
CA TRP A 494 -32.64 18.29 15.28
C TRP A 494 -33.66 18.63 14.18
N TRP A 495 -33.56 17.99 13.01
CA TRP A 495 -34.53 18.15 11.93
C TRP A 495 -35.95 17.68 12.33
N ARG A 496 -36.05 16.62 13.15
CA ARG A 496 -37.32 16.08 13.63
C ARG A 496 -38.04 17.03 14.59
N ILE A 497 -37.32 17.68 15.50
CA ILE A 497 -37.89 18.66 16.44
C ILE A 497 -38.08 20.07 15.83
N SER A 498 -37.30 20.44 14.81
CA SER A 498 -37.45 21.71 14.09
C SER A 498 -38.79 21.78 13.34
N THR A 499 -39.43 22.95 13.39
CA THR A 499 -40.66 23.20 12.62
C THR A 499 -40.37 23.18 11.10
N PRO A 500 -41.38 22.98 10.23
CA PRO A 500 -41.16 22.95 8.79
C PRO A 500 -40.50 24.19 8.17
N ARG A 501 -40.51 25.34 8.85
CA ARG A 501 -39.84 26.58 8.42
C ARG A 501 -38.37 26.68 8.86
N GLU A 502 -37.95 25.86 9.81
CA GLU A 502 -36.60 25.85 10.40
C GLU A 502 -35.75 24.67 9.90
N ARG A 503 -36.29 23.85 8.99
CA ARG A 503 -35.59 22.70 8.41
C ARG A 503 -34.70 23.15 7.26
N TYR A 504 -33.40 22.95 7.41
CA TYR A 504 -32.37 23.32 6.43
C TYR A 504 -32.22 22.32 5.29
N TRP A 505 -33.14 21.37 5.14
CA TRP A 505 -33.28 20.49 3.97
C TRP A 505 -34.69 19.87 3.93
N PRO A 506 -35.22 19.48 2.76
CA PRO A 506 -36.53 18.85 2.63
C PRO A 506 -36.58 17.45 3.28
N ALA A 507 -37.79 16.93 3.47
CA ALA A 507 -37.98 15.51 3.79
C ALA A 507 -37.58 14.63 2.60
N PRO A 508 -37.22 13.35 2.81
CA PRO A 508 -36.99 12.40 1.72
C PRO A 508 -38.21 12.31 0.79
N SER A 509 -37.97 12.35 -0.51
CA SER A 509 -39.01 12.12 -1.53
C SER A 509 -39.49 10.67 -1.57
N ASP A 510 -38.60 9.72 -1.23
CA ASP A 510 -38.78 8.28 -1.41
C ASP A 510 -38.48 7.52 -0.12
N GLN A 511 -39.11 6.35 0.06
CA GLN A 511 -38.73 5.43 1.13
C GLN A 511 -37.46 4.65 0.75
N ILE A 512 -36.33 5.09 1.28
CA ILE A 512 -35.01 4.51 1.01
C ILE A 512 -34.80 3.25 1.87
N ALA A 513 -34.80 2.09 1.24
CA ALA A 513 -34.58 0.81 1.92
C ALA A 513 -33.10 0.60 2.29
N VAL A 514 -32.85 0.26 3.57
CA VAL A 514 -31.52 -0.04 4.14
C VAL A 514 -31.64 -1.11 5.23
N GLU A 515 -30.58 -1.91 5.40
CA GLU A 515 -30.48 -3.04 6.33
C GLU A 515 -30.17 -2.59 7.77
N ASP A 516 -29.27 -1.61 7.96
CA ASP A 516 -28.90 -1.13 9.30
C ASP A 516 -30.04 -0.35 10.00
N LYS A 517 -30.47 -0.86 11.15
CA LYS A 517 -31.56 -0.27 11.97
C LYS A 517 -31.24 1.14 12.47
N GLY A 518 -29.97 1.48 12.66
CA GLY A 518 -29.57 2.84 13.00
C GLY A 518 -29.80 3.79 11.82
N LEU A 519 -29.33 3.37 10.64
CA LEU A 519 -29.47 4.11 9.38
C LEU A 519 -30.96 4.32 9.02
N GLN A 520 -31.82 3.31 9.16
CA GLN A 520 -33.28 3.43 8.93
C GLN A 520 -33.89 4.65 9.65
N SER A 521 -33.55 4.85 10.93
CA SER A 521 -34.09 5.96 11.74
C SER A 521 -33.61 7.35 11.33
N MET A 522 -32.40 7.46 10.77
CA MET A 522 -31.81 8.74 10.35
C MET A 522 -32.25 9.11 8.93
N VAL A 523 -32.36 8.11 8.06
CA VAL A 523 -32.72 8.26 6.64
C VAL A 523 -34.11 8.87 6.47
N ALA A 524 -35.06 8.58 7.37
CA ALA A 524 -36.37 9.21 7.41
C ALA A 524 -36.34 10.75 7.60
N ALA A 525 -35.24 11.30 8.12
CA ALA A 525 -34.99 12.73 8.25
C ALA A 525 -34.11 13.30 7.13
N GLY A 526 -33.82 12.54 6.06
CA GLY A 526 -32.94 12.97 4.96
C GLY A 526 -31.44 12.90 5.28
N VAL A 527 -31.07 12.24 6.38
CA VAL A 527 -29.70 12.14 6.92
C VAL A 527 -29.20 10.70 6.87
N ALA A 528 -28.00 10.46 6.35
CA ALA A 528 -27.39 9.13 6.29
C ALA A 528 -25.96 9.11 6.86
N VAL A 529 -25.46 7.92 7.20
CA VAL A 529 -24.03 7.68 7.41
C VAL A 529 -23.43 6.94 6.23
N HIS A 530 -22.15 7.20 5.94
CA HIS A 530 -21.39 6.40 4.98
C HIS A 530 -19.96 6.12 5.48
N HIS A 531 -19.65 4.84 5.69
CA HIS A 531 -18.31 4.38 6.06
C HIS A 531 -18.14 2.89 5.75
N ALA A 532 -16.89 2.44 5.64
CA ALA A 532 -16.53 1.04 5.34
C ALA A 532 -17.02 -0.02 6.37
N GLY A 533 -17.67 0.39 7.46
CA GLY A 533 -18.37 -0.51 8.39
C GLY A 533 -19.82 -0.86 8.02
N LEU A 534 -20.39 -0.26 6.95
CA LEU A 534 -21.73 -0.60 6.44
C LEU A 534 -21.67 -1.70 5.39
N SER A 535 -22.79 -2.42 5.21
CA SER A 535 -22.95 -3.39 4.13
C SER A 535 -22.72 -2.71 2.76
N GLN A 536 -22.39 -3.51 1.73
CA GLN A 536 -22.23 -2.98 0.38
C GLN A 536 -23.58 -2.55 -0.22
N GLN A 537 -24.68 -3.16 0.23
CA GLN A 537 -26.03 -2.78 -0.19
C GLN A 537 -26.39 -1.41 0.38
N ASP A 538 -26.22 -1.21 1.69
CA ASP A 538 -26.49 0.07 2.37
C ASP A 538 -25.67 1.23 1.80
N ARG A 539 -24.38 1.01 1.53
CA ARG A 539 -23.53 2.05 0.92
C ARG A 539 -24.03 2.46 -0.46
N THR A 540 -24.38 1.50 -1.31
CA THR A 540 -24.89 1.78 -2.66
C THR A 540 -26.32 2.33 -2.64
N ALA A 541 -27.15 2.01 -1.64
CA ALA A 541 -28.44 2.64 -1.42
C ALA A 541 -28.30 4.12 -1.03
N VAL A 542 -27.42 4.43 -0.06
CA VAL A 542 -27.10 5.82 0.35
C VAL A 542 -26.49 6.63 -0.80
N GLU A 543 -25.54 6.05 -1.54
CA GLU A 543 -24.94 6.69 -2.72
C GLU A 543 -25.99 7.06 -3.77
N ARG A 544 -26.91 6.14 -4.09
CA ARG A 544 -27.99 6.36 -5.07
C ARG A 544 -29.00 7.41 -4.58
N ALA A 545 -29.46 7.30 -3.33
CA ALA A 545 -30.46 8.20 -2.78
C ALA A 545 -29.95 9.65 -2.61
N TYR A 546 -28.65 9.84 -2.37
CA TYR A 546 -28.03 11.17 -2.34
C TYR A 546 -27.89 11.79 -3.74
N LEU A 547 -27.52 11.00 -4.75
CA LEU A 547 -27.48 11.45 -6.15
C LEU A 547 -28.88 11.76 -6.71
N ALA A 548 -29.92 11.08 -6.23
CA ALA A 548 -31.32 11.37 -6.55
C ALA A 548 -31.88 12.61 -5.82
N GLY A 549 -31.21 13.10 -4.77
CA GLY A 549 -31.66 14.20 -3.91
C GLY A 549 -32.59 13.80 -2.77
N SER A 550 -33.03 12.53 -2.71
CA SER A 550 -33.86 11.95 -1.65
C SER A 550 -33.13 11.92 -0.29
N LEU A 551 -31.79 11.96 -0.27
CA LEU A 551 -30.98 12.32 0.90
C LEU A 551 -30.33 13.69 0.69
N SER A 552 -30.33 14.51 1.75
CA SER A 552 -29.71 15.84 1.74
C SER A 552 -28.44 15.95 2.59
N VAL A 553 -28.23 15.07 3.57
CA VAL A 553 -27.04 15.09 4.44
C VAL A 553 -26.41 13.71 4.54
N ILE A 554 -25.09 13.63 4.30
CA ILE A 554 -24.28 12.44 4.62
C ILE A 554 -23.24 12.80 5.69
N CYS A 555 -23.11 11.98 6.73
CA CYS A 555 -21.98 12.01 7.66
C CYS A 555 -21.04 10.82 7.38
N CYS A 556 -19.78 11.08 7.01
CA CYS A 556 -18.88 10.06 6.46
C CYS A 556 -17.45 10.13 7.00
N THR A 557 -16.69 9.04 6.88
CA THR A 557 -15.24 9.03 7.14
C THR A 557 -14.46 9.54 5.93
N SER A 558 -13.22 10.02 6.13
CA SER A 558 -12.31 10.52 5.06
C SER A 558 -12.18 9.57 3.87
N THR A 559 -12.36 8.26 4.07
CA THR A 559 -12.44 7.24 3.02
C THR A 559 -13.40 7.56 1.86
N LEU A 560 -14.49 8.29 2.09
CA LEU A 560 -15.42 8.67 1.00
C LEU A 560 -14.84 9.76 0.08
N ALA A 561 -13.85 10.52 0.55
CA ALA A 561 -13.17 11.51 -0.28
C ALA A 561 -12.37 10.88 -1.44
N VAL A 562 -12.08 9.57 -1.41
CA VAL A 562 -11.24 8.88 -2.40
C VAL A 562 -11.93 7.62 -2.94
N GLY A 563 -12.28 7.60 -4.23
CA GLY A 563 -12.79 6.41 -4.94
C GLY A 563 -14.32 6.30 -5.09
N VAL A 564 -15.09 7.32 -4.70
CA VAL A 564 -16.54 7.43 -5.02
C VAL A 564 -16.83 8.82 -5.55
N ASN A 565 -17.54 8.93 -6.68
CA ASN A 565 -17.90 10.23 -7.27
C ASN A 565 -19.24 10.77 -6.73
N LEU A 566 -19.24 11.20 -5.46
CA LEU A 566 -20.38 11.87 -4.82
C LEU A 566 -20.05 13.36 -4.57
N PRO A 567 -20.47 14.29 -5.45
CA PRO A 567 -20.33 15.73 -5.22
C PRO A 567 -21.52 16.31 -4.43
N CYS A 568 -21.28 17.32 -3.59
CA CYS A 568 -22.28 18.03 -2.79
C CYS A 568 -22.20 19.55 -3.01
N HIS A 569 -23.12 20.34 -2.43
CA HIS A 569 -22.98 21.80 -2.42
C HIS A 569 -22.04 22.25 -1.29
N MET A 570 -22.22 21.69 -0.09
CA MET A 570 -21.48 22.07 1.12
C MET A 570 -20.69 20.88 1.69
N VAL A 571 -19.39 21.09 1.91
CA VAL A 571 -18.53 20.20 2.71
C VAL A 571 -18.29 20.82 4.09
N ILE A 572 -18.46 20.01 5.14
CA ILE A 572 -18.04 20.32 6.51
C ILE A 572 -16.97 19.30 6.90
N ILE A 573 -15.75 19.75 7.21
CA ILE A 573 -14.71 18.92 7.84
C ILE A 573 -14.83 19.12 9.34
N LYS A 574 -15.46 18.14 10.02
CA LYS A 574 -15.70 18.15 11.45
C LYS A 574 -14.52 17.51 12.17
N ASN A 575 -13.70 18.35 12.78
CA ASN A 575 -12.39 18.02 13.35
C ASN A 575 -11.33 17.77 12.25
N THR A 576 -10.09 18.19 12.51
CA THR A 576 -8.97 18.12 11.54
C THR A 576 -7.98 16.99 11.83
N VAL A 577 -8.41 16.01 12.62
CA VAL A 577 -7.72 14.73 12.82
C VAL A 577 -8.50 13.59 12.17
N GLY A 578 -7.79 12.57 11.71
CA GLY A 578 -8.29 11.26 11.33
C GLY A 578 -8.06 10.21 12.43
N TYR A 579 -8.48 8.97 12.15
CA TYR A 579 -8.20 7.79 12.97
C TYR A 579 -7.69 6.65 12.10
N GLU A 580 -6.37 6.57 11.95
CA GLU A 580 -5.65 5.76 10.96
C GLU A 580 -4.56 4.92 11.64
N ALA A 581 -4.34 3.70 11.15
CA ALA A 581 -3.43 2.71 11.74
C ALA A 581 -3.64 2.43 13.25
N GLY A 582 -4.69 2.97 13.86
CA GLY A 582 -4.89 2.95 15.31
C GLY A 582 -4.26 4.12 16.09
N ALA A 583 -3.84 5.19 15.42
CA ALA A 583 -3.53 6.48 16.02
C ALA A 583 -4.61 7.52 15.70
N ILE A 584 -4.71 8.54 16.55
CA ILE A 584 -5.26 9.83 16.12
C ILE A 584 -4.08 10.59 15.49
N LYS A 585 -4.27 11.05 14.27
CA LYS A 585 -3.28 11.78 13.46
C LYS A 585 -3.97 13.01 12.87
N GLU A 586 -3.28 14.13 12.69
CA GLU A 586 -3.83 15.24 11.90
C GLU A 586 -3.97 14.80 10.44
N TYR A 587 -5.07 15.16 9.77
CA TYR A 587 -5.26 14.81 8.36
C TYR A 587 -4.17 15.43 7.51
N SER A 588 -3.72 14.73 6.48
CA SER A 588 -2.82 15.33 5.51
C SER A 588 -3.54 16.38 4.64
N ASP A 589 -2.77 17.34 4.15
CA ASP A 589 -3.25 18.46 3.33
C ASP A 589 -3.95 17.97 2.05
N LEU A 590 -3.41 16.88 1.48
CA LEU A 590 -4.03 16.11 0.39
C LEU A 590 -5.43 15.62 0.78
N GLU A 591 -5.63 15.02 1.95
CA GLU A 591 -6.95 14.52 2.37
C GLU A 591 -7.95 15.65 2.63
N ILE A 592 -7.50 16.75 3.26
CA ILE A 592 -8.30 17.98 3.40
C ILE A 592 -8.73 18.48 2.00
N MET A 593 -7.81 18.54 1.04
CA MET A 593 -8.09 19.01 -0.32
C MET A 593 -8.94 18.03 -1.14
N GLN A 594 -8.89 16.71 -0.92
CA GLN A 594 -9.79 15.74 -1.54
C GLN A 594 -11.20 15.78 -0.92
N MET A 595 -11.31 15.95 0.41
CA MET A 595 -12.58 16.18 1.09
C MET A 595 -13.25 17.45 0.54
N ILE A 596 -12.50 18.54 0.40
CA ILE A 596 -12.94 19.81 -0.20
C ILE A 596 -13.13 19.71 -1.74
N GLY A 597 -12.50 18.73 -2.38
CA GLY A 597 -12.75 18.36 -3.78
C GLY A 597 -14.18 17.88 -4.05
N ARG A 598 -14.92 17.46 -3.02
CA ARG A 598 -16.35 17.08 -3.12
C ARG A 598 -17.32 18.27 -3.11
N ALA A 599 -16.85 19.47 -2.74
CA ALA A 599 -17.66 20.68 -2.77
C ALA A 599 -17.79 21.25 -4.20
N GLY A 600 -19.04 21.33 -4.67
CA GLY A 600 -19.43 21.83 -5.98
C GLY A 600 -19.92 20.72 -6.90
N ARG A 601 -21.19 20.81 -7.28
CA ARG A 601 -21.82 19.95 -8.30
C ARG A 601 -21.85 20.72 -9.63
N PRO A 602 -20.99 20.40 -10.62
CA PRO A 602 -21.08 20.99 -11.96
C PRO A 602 -22.50 20.80 -12.51
N GLN A 603 -22.97 21.75 -13.34
CA GLN A 603 -24.34 21.83 -13.86
C GLN A 603 -25.44 22.19 -12.84
N PHE A 604 -25.27 21.92 -11.53
CA PHE A 604 -26.30 22.19 -10.51
C PHE A 604 -26.00 23.39 -9.60
N ASP A 605 -24.73 23.74 -9.40
CA ASP A 605 -24.30 24.80 -8.49
C ASP A 605 -23.44 25.86 -9.20
N THR A 606 -23.71 27.14 -8.92
CA THR A 606 -22.89 28.29 -9.36
C THR A 606 -21.73 28.57 -8.41
N SER A 607 -21.92 28.32 -7.13
CA SER A 607 -20.90 28.34 -6.08
C SER A 607 -21.12 27.21 -5.10
N ALA A 608 -20.08 26.87 -4.34
CA ALA A 608 -20.01 25.78 -3.38
C ALA A 608 -19.33 26.26 -2.09
N LEU A 609 -19.44 25.47 -1.02
CA LEU A 609 -18.93 25.83 0.31
C LEU A 609 -18.08 24.72 0.93
N ALA A 610 -16.96 25.11 1.52
CA ALA A 610 -16.15 24.27 2.40
C ALA A 610 -15.95 24.96 3.76
N VAL A 611 -16.32 24.27 4.84
CA VAL A 611 -16.13 24.73 6.22
C VAL A 611 -15.23 23.75 6.97
N ILE A 612 -14.10 24.22 7.50
CA ILE A 612 -13.21 23.44 8.36
C ILE A 612 -13.47 23.81 9.82
N MET A 613 -13.85 22.84 10.65
CA MET A 613 -14.04 23.02 12.09
C MET A 613 -12.80 22.49 12.84
N THR A 614 -11.98 23.37 13.38
CA THR A 614 -10.65 23.05 13.91
C THR A 614 -10.35 23.74 15.25
N LYS A 615 -9.24 23.37 15.90
CA LYS A 615 -8.75 24.05 17.11
C LYS A 615 -8.27 25.45 16.77
N MET A 616 -8.51 26.44 17.63
CA MET A 616 -8.14 27.84 17.41
C MET A 616 -6.66 28.02 16.99
N GLN A 617 -5.75 27.20 17.53
CA GLN A 617 -4.32 27.21 17.21
C GLN A 617 -4.02 26.85 15.74
N GLN A 618 -4.81 25.95 15.13
CA GLN A 618 -4.60 25.44 13.77
C GLN A 618 -5.26 26.29 12.67
N VAL A 619 -6.01 27.34 13.04
CA VAL A 619 -6.77 28.17 12.08
C VAL A 619 -5.86 28.71 10.97
N LYS A 620 -4.72 29.31 11.34
CA LYS A 620 -3.78 29.92 10.39
C LYS A 620 -3.19 28.92 9.39
N HIS A 621 -2.89 27.70 9.82
CA HIS A 621 -2.37 26.64 8.95
C HIS A 621 -3.42 26.25 7.90
N TYR A 622 -4.67 26.02 8.32
CA TYR A 622 -5.74 25.70 7.38
C TYR A 622 -6.13 26.87 6.48
N GLU A 623 -6.02 28.13 6.94
CA GLU A 623 -6.17 29.31 6.08
C GLU A 623 -5.07 29.41 5.01
N GLN A 624 -3.81 29.04 5.33
CA GLN A 624 -2.68 29.01 4.41
C GLN A 624 -2.75 27.86 3.40
N LEU A 625 -3.22 26.68 3.82
CA LEU A 625 -3.54 25.58 2.91
C LEU A 625 -4.65 26.00 1.94
N LEU A 626 -5.72 26.60 2.45
CA LEU A 626 -6.87 27.01 1.66
C LEU A 626 -6.60 28.17 0.70
N SER A 627 -5.57 28.99 0.94
CA SER A 627 -5.10 30.02 0.01
C SER A 627 -4.21 29.48 -1.12
N GLY A 628 -3.79 28.21 -1.05
CA GLY A 628 -2.93 27.58 -2.06
C GLY A 628 -1.52 28.19 -2.13
N GLN A 629 -0.99 28.63 -0.98
CA GLN A 629 0.31 29.30 -0.84
C GLN A 629 1.41 28.41 -0.24
N GLU A 630 1.07 27.25 0.31
CA GLU A 630 2.04 26.27 0.86
C GLU A 630 2.97 25.72 -0.24
N ARG A 631 4.29 25.88 -0.06
CA ARG A 631 5.30 25.35 -1.00
C ARG A 631 5.44 23.84 -0.86
N LEU A 632 5.61 23.18 -1.99
CA LEU A 632 5.88 21.75 -2.07
C LEU A 632 7.35 21.46 -1.77
N GLU A 633 7.62 20.74 -0.68
CA GLU A 633 8.96 20.27 -0.28
C GLU A 633 9.21 18.80 -0.67
N SER A 634 10.45 18.32 -0.52
CA SER A 634 10.87 16.94 -0.82
C SER A 634 11.04 16.09 0.44
N CYS A 635 10.37 14.94 0.50
CA CYS A 635 10.60 13.95 1.56
C CYS A 635 11.76 12.96 1.29
N LEU A 636 12.52 13.07 0.19
CA LEU A 636 13.60 12.13 -0.13
C LEU A 636 14.68 12.05 0.96
N HIS A 637 14.97 13.17 1.63
CA HIS A 637 15.96 13.24 2.70
C HIS A 637 15.68 12.29 3.88
N LEU A 638 14.43 11.87 4.09
CA LEU A 638 14.03 10.97 5.18
C LEU A 638 14.44 9.50 4.96
N ASN A 639 14.67 9.10 3.71
CA ASN A 639 15.04 7.72 3.32
C ASN A 639 16.15 7.70 2.25
N LEU A 640 16.98 8.75 2.22
CA LEU A 640 18.01 8.97 1.20
C LEU A 640 18.99 7.80 1.12
N VAL A 641 19.35 7.22 2.26
CA VAL A 641 20.37 6.16 2.36
C VAL A 641 19.85 4.84 1.79
N GLU A 642 18.58 4.49 2.04
CA GLU A 642 17.94 3.30 1.47
C GLU A 642 17.74 3.40 -0.05
N HIS A 643 17.43 4.60 -0.56
CA HIS A 643 17.33 4.85 -1.99
C HIS A 643 18.70 4.84 -2.67
N LEU A 644 19.73 5.45 -2.06
CA LEU A 644 21.10 5.43 -2.58
C LEU A 644 21.67 4.00 -2.66
N ASN A 645 21.44 3.16 -1.64
CA ASN A 645 21.79 1.74 -1.68
C ASN A 645 21.17 1.01 -2.88
N ALA A 646 19.90 1.27 -3.17
CA ALA A 646 19.22 0.67 -4.32
C ALA A 646 19.86 1.10 -5.66
N GLU A 647 20.20 2.38 -5.84
CA GLU A 647 20.84 2.84 -7.08
C GLU A 647 22.28 2.30 -7.25
N ILE A 648 23.00 2.03 -6.16
CA ILE A 648 24.30 1.36 -6.18
C ILE A 648 24.13 -0.12 -6.59
N GLY A 649 23.16 -0.85 -6.04
CA GLY A 649 22.85 -2.23 -6.46
C GLY A 649 22.39 -2.33 -7.92
N LEU A 650 21.65 -1.32 -8.38
CA LEU A 650 21.31 -1.14 -9.79
C LEU A 650 22.51 -0.80 -10.68
N GLY A 651 23.64 -0.37 -10.11
CA GLY A 651 24.83 0.06 -10.87
C GLY A 651 24.68 1.44 -11.52
N MET A 652 23.65 2.20 -11.15
CA MET A 652 23.43 3.58 -11.62
C MET A 652 24.38 4.56 -10.91
N VAL A 653 24.86 4.20 -9.72
CA VAL A 653 25.76 5.00 -8.87
C VAL A 653 27.03 4.18 -8.54
N PRO A 654 28.01 4.08 -9.47
CA PRO A 654 29.25 3.32 -9.26
C PRO A 654 30.35 4.05 -8.48
N ASP A 655 30.18 5.34 -8.16
CA ASP A 655 31.14 6.18 -7.45
C ASP A 655 30.50 7.47 -6.87
N LEU A 656 31.28 8.28 -6.14
CA LEU A 656 30.81 9.50 -5.48
C LEU A 656 30.38 10.61 -6.46
N CYS A 657 31.02 10.70 -7.64
CA CYS A 657 30.64 11.66 -8.67
C CYS A 657 29.28 11.28 -9.28
N ALA A 658 29.04 9.98 -9.51
CA ALA A 658 27.74 9.47 -9.91
C ALA A 658 26.67 9.66 -8.82
N ALA A 659 27.01 9.49 -7.52
CA ALA A 659 26.08 9.75 -6.41
C ALA A 659 25.65 11.24 -6.38
N LYS A 660 26.63 12.14 -6.47
CA LYS A 660 26.42 13.59 -6.57
C LYS A 660 25.60 13.97 -7.81
N LYS A 661 25.87 13.36 -8.97
CA LYS A 661 25.10 13.57 -10.22
C LYS A 661 23.66 13.05 -10.10
N TRP A 662 23.45 11.89 -9.48
CA TRP A 662 22.13 11.34 -9.22
C TRP A 662 21.34 12.27 -8.31
N LEU A 663 21.90 12.64 -7.15
CA LEU A 663 21.26 13.54 -6.18
C LEU A 663 20.96 14.90 -6.81
N ALA A 664 21.85 15.43 -7.65
CA ALA A 664 21.64 16.68 -8.37
C ALA A 664 20.49 16.63 -9.40
N GLY A 665 20.07 15.43 -9.84
CA GLY A 665 18.94 15.22 -10.75
C GLY A 665 17.56 15.10 -10.10
N THR A 666 17.50 15.18 -8.76
CA THR A 666 16.30 14.98 -7.92
C THR A 666 15.55 16.29 -7.62
N PHE A 667 14.35 16.19 -7.02
CA PHE A 667 13.56 17.37 -6.62
C PHE A 667 14.14 17.99 -5.34
N LEU A 668 14.72 17.17 -4.46
CA LEU A 668 15.47 17.58 -3.28
C LEU A 668 16.58 18.59 -3.62
N LYS A 669 17.30 18.41 -4.74
CA LYS A 669 18.29 19.40 -5.21
C LYS A 669 17.65 20.78 -5.43
N VAL A 670 16.51 20.83 -6.11
CA VAL A 670 15.82 22.10 -6.42
C VAL A 670 15.29 22.76 -5.15
N ARG A 671 14.80 21.97 -4.19
CA ARG A 671 14.34 22.48 -2.90
C ARG A 671 15.46 22.90 -1.94
N LEU A 672 16.63 22.24 -1.99
CA LEU A 672 17.83 22.62 -1.24
C LEU A 672 18.42 23.97 -1.70
N GLU A 673 18.12 24.41 -2.93
CA GLU A 673 18.50 25.73 -3.45
C GLU A 673 17.58 26.86 -2.94
N ASP A 674 16.27 26.66 -2.94
CA ASP A 674 15.29 27.69 -2.53
C ASP A 674 15.03 27.74 -1.01
N ASN A 675 14.98 26.59 -0.33
CA ASN A 675 14.68 26.51 1.10
C ASN A 675 15.71 25.64 1.86
N PRO A 676 17.00 26.03 1.86
CA PRO A 676 18.09 25.22 2.41
C PRO A 676 17.91 24.85 3.89
N ALA A 677 17.26 25.71 4.68
CA ALA A 677 17.13 25.58 6.14
C ALA A 677 15.97 24.68 6.60
N HIS A 678 15.08 24.25 5.70
CA HIS A 678 14.06 23.24 6.00
C HIS A 678 14.67 21.84 6.20
N TYR A 679 15.79 21.57 5.52
CA TYR A 679 16.38 20.25 5.41
C TYR A 679 17.44 19.99 6.47
N GLN A 680 17.16 19.08 7.40
CA GLN A 680 18.06 18.70 8.50
C GLN A 680 18.82 17.42 8.15
N ILE A 681 19.65 17.45 7.10
CA ILE A 681 20.30 16.25 6.55
C ILE A 681 21.65 15.99 7.24
N ASN A 682 21.92 14.74 7.60
CA ASN A 682 23.21 14.35 8.16
C ASN A 682 24.34 14.58 7.14
N GLY A 683 25.41 15.24 7.58
CA GLY A 683 26.52 15.65 6.71
C GLY A 683 26.25 16.92 5.89
N ASP A 684 25.11 17.59 6.08
CA ASP A 684 24.86 18.89 5.47
C ASP A 684 25.74 19.98 6.11
N THR A 685 26.53 20.65 5.27
CA THR A 685 27.21 21.90 5.60
C THR A 685 26.55 23.04 4.82
N PRO A 686 25.90 24.03 5.48
CA PRO A 686 25.33 25.22 4.85
C PRO A 686 26.38 26.20 4.28
N ASP A 687 27.19 25.73 3.34
CA ASP A 687 28.12 26.54 2.57
C ASP A 687 27.41 27.27 1.40
N ARG A 688 28.18 28.04 0.61
CA ARG A 688 27.67 28.73 -0.58
C ARG A 688 27.78 27.91 -1.88
N ASN A 689 28.28 26.68 -1.81
CA ASN A 689 28.56 25.83 -2.97
C ASN A 689 27.73 24.55 -2.87
N LEU A 690 26.52 24.58 -3.43
CA LEU A 690 25.64 23.43 -3.53
C LEU A 690 26.36 22.16 -4.04
N GLY A 691 27.33 22.30 -4.95
CA GLY A 691 28.13 21.18 -5.43
C GLY A 691 28.96 20.49 -4.33
N ALA A 692 29.50 21.25 -3.37
CA ALA A 692 30.22 20.70 -2.21
C ALA A 692 29.26 20.17 -1.13
N ARG A 693 28.18 20.92 -0.84
CA ARG A 693 27.10 20.50 0.07
C ARG A 693 26.48 19.15 -0.32
N LEU A 694 26.13 18.97 -1.60
CA LEU A 694 25.62 17.69 -2.12
C LEU A 694 26.66 16.56 -2.04
N GLU A 695 27.96 16.88 -2.17
CA GLU A 695 29.05 15.91 -2.03
C GLU A 695 29.16 15.42 -0.59
N LYS A 696 29.09 16.32 0.40
CA LYS A 696 29.14 15.98 1.83
C LYS A 696 27.93 15.16 2.30
N ILE A 697 26.74 15.49 1.79
CA ILE A 697 25.52 14.67 1.99
C ILE A 697 25.73 13.26 1.40
N CYS A 698 26.30 13.13 0.20
CA CYS A 698 26.60 11.81 -0.38
C CYS A 698 27.68 11.06 0.41
N GLU A 699 28.78 11.70 0.81
CA GLU A 699 29.83 11.10 1.65
C GLU A 699 29.26 10.55 2.96
N SER A 700 28.36 11.28 3.61
CA SER A 700 27.70 10.86 4.85
C SER A 700 26.86 9.59 4.65
N ALA A 701 25.99 9.58 3.63
CA ALA A 701 25.17 8.41 3.30
C ALA A 701 26.02 7.18 2.90
N ILE A 702 27.07 7.39 2.08
CA ILE A 702 28.02 6.34 1.68
C ILE A 702 28.80 5.78 2.89
N SER A 703 29.16 6.64 3.85
CA SER A 703 29.85 6.22 5.07
C SER A 703 28.96 5.34 5.94
N GLU A 704 27.66 5.64 6.06
CA GLU A 704 26.70 4.81 6.79
C GLU A 704 26.48 3.44 6.10
N LEU A 705 26.36 3.41 4.77
CA LEU A 705 26.28 2.16 4.01
C LEU A 705 27.54 1.29 4.17
N ARG A 706 28.73 1.90 4.20
CA ARG A 706 30.00 1.20 4.50
C ARG A 706 30.08 0.72 5.95
N ARG A 707 29.57 1.50 6.91
CA ARG A 707 29.54 1.13 8.34
C ARG A 707 28.67 -0.12 8.58
N LEU A 708 27.58 -0.26 7.82
CA LEU A 708 26.70 -1.43 7.84
C LEU A 708 27.07 -2.52 6.82
N GLN A 709 28.22 -2.42 6.14
CA GLN A 709 28.69 -3.41 5.14
C GLN A 709 27.69 -3.68 3.98
N LEU A 710 26.82 -2.72 3.68
CA LEU A 710 25.83 -2.77 2.59
C LEU A 710 26.48 -2.47 1.23
N ILE A 711 27.63 -1.80 1.23
CA ILE A 711 28.49 -1.57 0.06
C ILE A 711 29.96 -1.89 0.38
N GLU A 712 30.74 -2.22 -0.64
CA GLU A 712 32.18 -2.47 -0.52
C GLU A 712 32.95 -1.23 -0.01
N GLN A 713 34.08 -1.47 0.68
CA GLN A 713 34.98 -0.42 1.17
C GLN A 713 35.88 0.18 0.07
N GLY A 714 35.78 -0.32 -1.17
CA GLY A 714 36.56 0.15 -2.32
C GLY A 714 36.18 1.56 -2.78
N SER A 715 37.01 2.15 -3.65
CA SER A 715 36.78 3.48 -4.23
C SER A 715 35.56 3.54 -5.14
N SER A 716 35.35 2.51 -5.96
CA SER A 716 34.09 2.27 -6.67
C SER A 716 33.08 1.59 -5.75
N PHE A 717 31.85 2.07 -5.78
CA PHE A 717 30.74 1.53 -5.01
C PHE A 717 30.20 0.27 -5.69
N LYS A 718 30.27 -0.85 -4.97
CA LYS A 718 29.52 -2.08 -5.29
C LYS A 718 28.64 -2.42 -4.11
N CYS A 719 27.39 -2.76 -4.40
CA CYS A 719 26.44 -3.24 -3.41
C CYS A 719 26.83 -4.67 -2.99
N THR A 720 26.84 -4.96 -1.68
CA THR A 720 27.04 -6.32 -1.18
C THR A 720 25.74 -7.12 -1.30
N GLU A 721 25.81 -8.44 -1.11
CA GLU A 721 24.60 -9.28 -1.07
C GLU A 721 23.61 -8.81 0.03
N TYR A 722 24.11 -8.25 1.14
CA TYR A 722 23.28 -7.62 2.17
C TYR A 722 22.60 -6.34 1.68
N GLY A 723 23.32 -5.49 0.95
CA GLY A 723 22.76 -4.29 0.33
C GLY A 723 21.69 -4.63 -0.71
N ASP A 724 21.89 -5.67 -1.54
CA ASP A 724 20.88 -6.15 -2.48
C ASP A 724 19.64 -6.67 -1.73
N ALA A 725 19.80 -7.51 -0.71
CA ALA A 725 18.69 -8.00 0.12
C ALA A 725 17.87 -6.84 0.73
N MET A 726 18.53 -5.82 1.27
CA MET A 726 17.88 -4.62 1.80
C MET A 726 17.05 -3.89 0.73
N ALA A 727 17.64 -3.66 -0.46
CA ALA A 727 16.97 -2.97 -1.57
C ALA A 727 15.81 -3.79 -2.17
N ARG A 728 15.99 -5.12 -2.26
CA ARG A 728 15.06 -6.16 -2.74
C ARG A 728 13.80 -6.26 -1.88
N TYR A 729 13.93 -6.20 -0.55
CA TYR A 729 12.81 -6.36 0.39
C TYR A 729 12.23 -5.05 0.95
N TYR A 730 12.73 -3.88 0.51
CA TYR A 730 12.31 -2.55 0.98
C TYR A 730 12.54 -2.33 2.48
N MET A 731 13.65 -2.84 3.00
CA MET A 731 13.94 -2.75 4.43
C MET A 731 14.48 -1.37 4.77
N ASN A 732 13.94 -0.74 5.80
CA ASN A 732 14.54 0.48 6.35
C ASN A 732 15.92 0.18 6.95
N ILE A 733 16.82 1.17 6.90
CA ILE A 733 18.21 1.00 7.33
C ILE A 733 18.37 0.63 8.82
N THR A 734 17.51 1.13 9.70
CA THR A 734 17.49 0.76 11.12
C THR A 734 17.15 -0.72 11.31
N THR A 735 16.13 -1.21 10.59
CA THR A 735 15.76 -2.63 10.58
C THR A 735 16.88 -3.49 10.01
N MET A 736 17.54 -3.04 8.94
CA MET A 736 18.68 -3.77 8.35
C MET A 736 19.84 -3.87 9.35
N GLY A 737 20.13 -2.80 10.10
CA GLY A 737 21.10 -2.82 11.19
C GLY A 737 20.76 -3.81 12.31
N LEU A 738 19.48 -3.99 12.64
CA LEU A 738 19.02 -5.01 13.59
C LEU A 738 19.17 -6.44 13.04
N ILE A 739 18.93 -6.65 11.74
CA ILE A 739 19.11 -7.95 11.07
C ILE A 739 20.60 -8.35 11.03
N LEU A 740 21.48 -7.42 10.66
CA LEU A 740 22.93 -7.61 10.65
C LEU A 740 23.53 -7.75 12.07
N GLY A 741 22.80 -7.32 13.10
CA GLY A 741 23.13 -7.52 14.51
C GLY A 741 22.75 -8.89 15.08
N LEU A 742 22.18 -9.81 14.29
CA LEU A 742 21.84 -11.16 14.75
C LEU A 742 23.10 -11.95 15.15
N PRO A 743 23.10 -12.66 16.30
CA PRO A 743 24.19 -13.56 16.65
C PRO A 743 24.20 -14.77 15.71
N ARG A 744 25.38 -15.37 15.48
CA ARG A 744 25.47 -16.62 14.71
C ARG A 744 24.70 -17.77 15.38
N LYS A 745 24.14 -18.64 14.55
CA LYS A 745 23.23 -19.75 14.90
C LYS A 745 22.00 -19.28 15.70
N PRO A 746 21.30 -18.20 15.28
CA PRO A 746 20.29 -17.53 16.09
C PRO A 746 19.08 -18.43 16.34
N LYS A 747 18.53 -18.35 17.55
CA LYS A 747 17.33 -19.09 17.98
C LYS A 747 16.07 -18.47 17.37
N MET A 748 15.02 -19.29 17.26
CA MET A 748 13.67 -18.88 16.87
C MET A 748 13.17 -17.62 17.62
N SER A 749 13.43 -17.54 18.93
CA SER A 749 13.07 -16.41 19.78
C SER A 749 13.87 -15.13 19.47
N GLU A 750 15.13 -15.26 19.06
CA GLU A 750 16.01 -14.14 18.74
C GLU A 750 15.63 -13.54 17.38
N ILE A 751 15.38 -14.41 16.39
CA ILE A 751 14.83 -14.02 15.07
C ILE A 751 13.48 -13.31 15.23
N LEU A 752 12.54 -13.88 16.00
CA LEU A 752 11.24 -13.28 16.28
C LEU A 752 11.36 -11.93 17.00
N THR A 753 12.36 -11.77 17.88
CA THR A 753 12.62 -10.50 18.57
C THR A 753 13.06 -9.42 17.58
N ILE A 754 14.00 -9.71 16.68
CA ILE A 754 14.44 -8.77 15.64
C ILE A 754 13.30 -8.42 14.67
N VAL A 755 12.52 -9.41 14.22
CA VAL A 755 11.30 -9.16 13.42
C VAL A 755 10.33 -8.23 14.15
N SER A 756 10.16 -8.41 15.46
CA SER A 756 9.24 -7.58 16.27
C SER A 756 9.76 -6.18 16.58
N GLN A 757 11.08 -5.95 16.47
CA GLN A 757 11.73 -4.65 16.66
C GLN A 757 11.85 -3.81 15.38
N ALA A 758 11.43 -4.34 14.23
CA ALA A 758 11.52 -3.68 12.93
C ALA A 758 10.85 -2.28 12.93
N HIS A 759 11.54 -1.29 12.37
CA HIS A 759 11.07 0.11 12.26
C HIS A 759 9.82 0.23 11.38
N GLU A 760 9.57 -0.74 10.50
CA GLU A 760 8.30 -0.97 9.80
C GLU A 760 7.07 -1.02 10.73
N PHE A 761 7.25 -1.31 12.03
CA PHE A 761 6.18 -1.37 13.03
C PHE A 761 6.15 -0.17 13.99
N ARG A 762 6.88 0.93 13.70
CA ARG A 762 7.01 2.13 14.54
C ARG A 762 5.69 2.78 14.97
N GLU A 763 4.61 2.61 14.21
CA GLU A 763 3.29 3.18 14.52
C GLU A 763 2.49 2.34 15.54
N ILE A 764 2.84 1.06 15.72
CA ILE A 764 2.16 0.13 16.64
C ILE A 764 2.62 0.43 18.06
N ARG A 765 1.67 0.72 18.96
CA ARG A 765 1.93 1.05 20.37
C ARG A 765 0.89 0.47 21.30
N PHE A 766 1.22 0.42 22.59
CA PHE A 766 0.26 0.16 23.65
C PHE A 766 -0.69 1.34 23.87
N ARG A 767 -1.94 1.03 24.18
CA ARG A 767 -3.03 1.97 24.45
C ARG A 767 -3.47 1.95 25.92
N SER A 768 -4.22 2.97 26.31
CA SER A 768 -5.05 2.96 27.52
C SER A 768 -5.94 1.71 27.55
N GLY A 769 -5.99 1.00 28.67
CA GLY A 769 -6.81 -0.20 28.88
C GLY A 769 -6.18 -1.52 28.41
N GLU A 770 -5.60 -1.59 27.20
CA GLU A 770 -5.21 -2.89 26.61
C GLU A 770 -4.02 -3.58 27.30
N LYS A 771 -3.20 -2.88 28.09
CA LYS A 771 -2.03 -3.47 28.77
C LYS A 771 -2.36 -4.71 29.62
N LEU A 772 -3.53 -4.76 30.26
CA LEU A 772 -3.97 -5.93 31.06
C LEU A 772 -4.21 -7.14 30.16
N THR A 773 -4.99 -6.94 29.08
CA THR A 773 -5.28 -7.95 28.05
C THR A 773 -4.01 -8.54 27.44
N TYR A 774 -2.96 -7.73 27.22
CA TYR A 774 -1.67 -8.25 26.74
C TYR A 774 -0.84 -8.97 27.83
N LYS A 775 -1.00 -8.65 29.13
CA LYS A 775 -0.38 -9.41 30.24
C LYS A 775 -1.05 -10.77 30.43
N GLU A 776 -2.38 -10.81 30.34
CA GLU A 776 -3.17 -12.05 30.29
C GLU A 776 -2.74 -12.92 29.10
N LEU A 777 -2.66 -12.33 27.90
CA LEU A 777 -2.19 -13.01 26.69
C LEU A 777 -0.78 -13.60 26.88
N ASN A 778 0.17 -12.82 27.40
CA ASN A 778 1.55 -13.23 27.70
C ASN A 778 1.65 -14.39 28.71
N SER A 779 0.56 -14.72 29.40
CA SER A 779 0.48 -15.80 30.38
C SER A 779 -0.26 -17.04 29.86
N LYS A 780 -0.77 -17.03 28.63
CA LYS A 780 -1.40 -18.21 27.99
C LYS A 780 -0.34 -19.20 27.49
N ASN A 781 -0.61 -20.50 27.67
CA ASN A 781 0.30 -21.59 27.32
C ASN A 781 0.72 -21.62 25.83
N ASP A 782 -0.09 -21.06 24.93
CA ASP A 782 0.17 -21.04 23.49
C ASP A 782 1.21 -19.97 23.08
N ILE A 783 1.60 -19.08 24.00
CA ILE A 783 2.67 -18.10 23.82
C ILE A 783 4.02 -18.75 24.17
N ARG A 784 4.68 -19.25 23.12
CA ARG A 784 5.94 -20.01 23.20
C ARG A 784 7.13 -19.25 23.80
N PHE A 785 7.15 -17.93 23.67
CA PHE A 785 8.23 -17.04 24.11
C PHE A 785 7.65 -15.85 24.91
N PRO A 786 7.22 -16.08 26.16
CA PRO A 786 6.62 -15.04 26.99
C PRO A 786 7.66 -14.09 27.59
N PHE A 787 7.30 -12.81 27.73
CA PHE A 787 8.13 -11.78 28.33
C PHE A 787 8.08 -11.84 29.86
N LYS A 788 9.23 -11.64 30.52
CA LYS A 788 9.39 -11.58 31.99
C LYS A 788 9.56 -10.14 32.52
N ILE A 789 9.25 -9.14 31.70
CA ILE A 789 9.45 -7.70 31.95
C ILE A 789 8.13 -6.96 31.66
N ASP A 790 8.00 -5.68 32.06
CA ASP A 790 6.77 -4.94 31.76
C ASP A 790 6.52 -4.81 30.25
N LEU A 791 5.24 -4.92 29.89
CA LEU A 791 4.78 -4.75 28.52
C LEU A 791 4.69 -3.24 28.21
N SER A 792 5.84 -2.63 27.96
CA SER A 792 6.02 -1.21 27.66
C SER A 792 6.37 -0.93 26.19
N ALA A 793 7.24 -1.74 25.59
CA ALA A 793 7.75 -1.52 24.23
C ALA A 793 6.81 -2.05 23.14
N ALA A 794 6.77 -1.34 22.00
CA ALA A 794 6.03 -1.74 20.79
C ALA A 794 6.34 -3.19 20.36
N ALA A 795 7.62 -3.57 20.39
CA ALA A 795 8.08 -4.91 20.03
C ALA A 795 7.47 -6.03 20.89
N HIS A 796 7.13 -5.77 22.16
CA HIS A 796 6.45 -6.75 23.00
C HIS A 796 5.02 -7.00 22.49
N LYS A 797 4.32 -5.94 22.10
CA LYS A 797 2.98 -6.03 21.49
C LYS A 797 3.02 -6.76 20.15
N VAL A 798 3.95 -6.41 19.26
CA VAL A 798 4.13 -7.06 17.95
C VAL A 798 4.43 -8.55 18.10
N SER A 799 5.39 -8.91 18.97
CA SER A 799 5.73 -10.31 19.25
C SER A 799 4.52 -11.09 19.79
N LEU A 800 3.80 -10.53 20.78
CA LEU A 800 2.60 -11.19 21.34
C LEU A 800 1.48 -11.36 20.31
N ILE A 801 1.29 -10.40 19.39
CA ILE A 801 0.32 -10.54 18.29
C ILE A 801 0.74 -11.69 17.37
N ILE A 802 2.00 -11.76 16.93
CA ILE A 802 2.52 -12.84 16.09
C ILE A 802 2.33 -14.19 16.78
N GLN A 803 2.81 -14.32 18.02
CA GLN A 803 2.73 -15.56 18.78
C GLN A 803 1.29 -16.01 19.02
N ALA A 804 0.36 -15.09 19.26
CA ALA A 804 -1.06 -15.41 19.43
C ALA A 804 -1.72 -15.93 18.14
N VAL A 805 -1.30 -15.44 16.97
CA VAL A 805 -1.74 -15.98 15.67
C VAL A 805 -1.17 -17.39 15.46
N LEU A 806 0.12 -17.59 15.70
CA LEU A 806 0.79 -18.89 15.47
C LEU A 806 0.34 -19.96 16.48
N GLY A 807 0.09 -19.58 17.73
CA GLY A 807 -0.51 -20.43 18.76
C GLY A 807 -2.02 -20.63 18.62
N ARG A 808 -2.69 -19.95 17.68
CA ARG A 808 -4.16 -19.97 17.50
C ARG A 808 -4.93 -19.69 18.80
N VAL A 809 -4.52 -18.64 19.50
CA VAL A 809 -5.15 -18.19 20.73
C VAL A 809 -6.58 -17.70 20.44
N ASP A 810 -7.56 -18.53 20.83
CA ASP A 810 -8.96 -18.11 20.90
C ASP A 810 -9.13 -17.02 21.99
N HIS A 811 -10.10 -16.11 21.77
CA HIS A 811 -10.48 -15.03 22.70
C HIS A 811 -9.29 -14.21 23.26
N ILE A 812 -8.69 -13.38 22.42
CA ILE A 812 -7.61 -12.46 22.80
C ILE A 812 -8.13 -11.22 23.53
N ALA A 813 -9.35 -10.77 23.23
CA ALA A 813 -10.00 -9.65 23.93
C ALA A 813 -11.52 -9.84 24.01
N GLU A 814 -12.07 -9.54 25.19
CA GLU A 814 -13.52 -9.43 25.42
C GLU A 814 -14.06 -8.10 24.89
N GLN A 815 -13.41 -6.99 25.21
CA GLN A 815 -13.85 -5.65 24.81
C GLN A 815 -13.74 -5.47 23.28
N ALA A 816 -14.85 -5.10 22.64
CA ALA A 816 -14.95 -5.05 21.18
C ALA A 816 -14.00 -4.04 20.52
N ASN A 817 -13.68 -2.93 21.21
CA ASN A 817 -12.66 -1.95 20.81
C ASN A 817 -11.24 -2.55 20.77
N HIS A 818 -10.86 -3.34 21.78
CA HIS A 818 -9.56 -4.02 21.83
C HIS A 818 -9.49 -5.13 20.79
N ARG A 819 -10.57 -5.90 20.59
CA ARG A 819 -10.65 -6.90 19.51
C ARG A 819 -10.50 -6.27 18.13
N ALA A 820 -11.23 -5.18 17.86
CA ALA A 820 -11.13 -4.46 16.59
C ALA A 820 -9.71 -3.91 16.35
N GLN A 821 -9.04 -3.39 17.38
CA GLN A 821 -7.67 -2.94 17.24
C GLN A 821 -6.67 -4.07 17.04
N TYR A 822 -6.79 -5.17 17.79
CA TYR A 822 -5.95 -6.35 17.58
C TYR A 822 -6.00 -6.81 16.12
N SER A 823 -7.19 -6.82 15.50
CA SER A 823 -7.35 -7.15 14.08
C SER A 823 -6.65 -6.16 13.13
N ILE A 824 -6.59 -4.88 13.48
CA ILE A 824 -5.86 -3.85 12.71
C ILE A 824 -4.34 -4.03 12.88
N ASP A 825 -3.85 -4.16 14.11
CA ASP A 825 -2.43 -4.36 14.41
C ASP A 825 -1.93 -5.67 13.76
N GLN A 826 -2.71 -6.75 13.85
CA GLN A 826 -2.45 -8.03 13.18
C GLN A 826 -2.35 -7.87 11.66
N TYR A 827 -3.27 -7.11 11.04
CA TYR A 827 -3.23 -6.87 9.60
C TYR A 827 -1.95 -6.13 9.18
N LEU A 828 -1.61 -5.03 9.87
CA LEU A 828 -0.39 -4.25 9.62
C LEU A 828 0.89 -5.09 9.80
N ILE A 829 0.94 -5.93 10.85
CA ILE A 829 2.07 -6.83 11.08
C ILE A 829 2.24 -7.82 9.92
N PHE A 830 1.16 -8.52 9.54
CA PHE A 830 1.24 -9.53 8.49
C PHE A 830 1.42 -8.94 7.07
N GLN A 831 1.18 -7.65 6.86
CA GLN A 831 1.57 -6.95 5.62
C GLN A 831 3.10 -6.79 5.45
N HIS A 832 3.90 -6.91 6.52
CA HIS A 832 5.36 -6.71 6.45
C HIS A 832 6.18 -7.91 6.94
N VAL A 833 5.61 -8.78 7.78
CA VAL A 833 6.36 -9.90 8.40
C VAL A 833 7.01 -10.84 7.36
N HIS A 834 6.36 -11.08 6.22
CA HIS A 834 6.87 -11.97 5.16
C HIS A 834 8.09 -11.43 4.40
N ARG A 835 8.22 -10.10 4.25
CA ARG A 835 9.41 -9.48 3.63
C ARG A 835 10.57 -9.36 4.62
N LEU A 836 10.26 -9.09 5.90
CA LEU A 836 11.23 -9.08 7.00
C LEU A 836 11.91 -10.46 7.16
N ILE A 837 11.13 -11.55 7.28
CA ILE A 837 11.70 -12.88 7.48
C ILE A 837 12.48 -13.38 6.27
N ARG A 838 12.06 -13.08 5.03
CA ARG A 838 12.81 -13.43 3.82
C ARG A 838 14.15 -12.69 3.72
N CYS A 839 14.20 -11.41 4.10
CA CYS A 839 15.47 -10.67 4.22
C CYS A 839 16.42 -11.31 5.25
N ILE A 840 15.89 -11.78 6.39
CA ILE A 840 16.70 -12.51 7.39
C ILE A 840 17.24 -13.82 6.81
N VAL A 841 16.43 -14.61 6.09
CA VAL A 841 16.92 -15.85 5.46
C VAL A 841 18.05 -15.56 4.47
N ASP A 842 17.93 -14.53 3.63
CA ASP A 842 19.00 -14.13 2.70
C ASP A 842 20.26 -13.66 3.44
N CYS A 843 20.14 -12.85 4.51
CA CYS A 843 21.30 -12.48 5.34
C CYS A 843 21.99 -13.71 5.96
N GLN A 844 21.23 -14.66 6.51
CA GLN A 844 21.77 -15.90 7.08
C GLN A 844 22.36 -16.84 6.00
N ASN A 845 21.88 -16.77 4.76
CA ASN A 845 22.44 -17.46 3.60
C ASN A 845 23.82 -16.90 3.21
N ILE A 846 23.98 -15.57 3.22
CA ILE A 846 25.27 -14.88 2.96
C ILE A 846 26.27 -15.18 4.08
N ASP A 847 25.82 -15.15 5.34
CA ASP A 847 26.58 -15.55 6.54
C ASP A 847 27.08 -17.02 6.49
N LYS A 848 26.49 -17.86 5.62
CA LYS A 848 26.67 -19.31 5.53
C LYS A 848 26.25 -20.05 6.82
N ASP A 849 25.20 -19.58 7.50
CA ASP A 849 24.72 -20.14 8.76
C ASP A 849 23.52 -21.08 8.55
N ALA A 850 23.77 -22.39 8.48
CA ALA A 850 22.73 -23.39 8.26
C ALA A 850 21.74 -23.51 9.44
N VAL A 851 22.09 -23.02 10.63
CA VAL A 851 21.17 -22.98 11.78
C VAL A 851 20.25 -21.76 11.67
N GLY A 852 20.80 -20.59 11.37
CA GLY A 852 20.07 -19.35 11.14
C GLY A 852 19.09 -19.44 9.98
N ILE A 853 19.54 -19.97 8.82
CA ILE A 853 18.68 -20.24 7.66
C ILE A 853 17.52 -21.15 8.06
N ARG A 854 17.79 -22.33 8.61
CA ARG A 854 16.74 -23.32 8.96
C ARG A 854 15.74 -22.75 9.97
N ASN A 855 16.20 -22.09 11.02
CA ASN A 855 15.32 -21.51 12.04
C ASN A 855 14.46 -20.37 11.45
N SER A 856 15.02 -19.55 10.55
CA SER A 856 14.29 -18.48 9.87
C SER A 856 13.25 -19.02 8.87
N LEU A 857 13.56 -20.12 8.17
CA LEU A 857 12.62 -20.81 7.28
C LEU A 857 11.43 -21.41 8.03
N ILE A 858 11.67 -22.07 9.17
CA ILE A 858 10.61 -22.62 10.03
C ILE A 858 9.69 -21.50 10.52
N LEU A 859 10.22 -20.31 10.83
CA LEU A 859 9.41 -19.13 11.15
C LEU A 859 8.64 -18.61 9.93
N SER A 860 9.28 -18.58 8.75
CA SER A 860 8.63 -18.16 7.49
C SER A 860 7.44 -19.05 7.14
N ARG A 861 7.60 -20.38 7.22
CA ARG A 861 6.54 -21.38 7.04
C ARG A 861 5.43 -21.20 8.09
N SER A 862 5.79 -21.04 9.36
CA SER A 862 4.83 -20.75 10.44
C SER A 862 3.97 -19.51 10.14
N LEU A 863 4.62 -18.40 9.74
CA LEU A 863 3.97 -17.15 9.37
C LEU A 863 3.06 -17.30 8.15
N ALA A 864 3.47 -18.07 7.13
CA ALA A 864 2.69 -18.33 5.92
C ALA A 864 1.42 -19.16 6.19
N ALA A 865 1.53 -20.22 7.01
CA ALA A 865 0.41 -21.05 7.41
C ALA A 865 -0.43 -20.45 8.56
N ARG A 866 0.08 -19.40 9.22
CA ARG A 866 -0.48 -18.78 10.43
C ARG A 866 -0.72 -19.81 11.55
N VAL A 867 0.24 -20.71 11.76
CA VAL A 867 0.32 -21.70 12.85
C VAL A 867 1.80 -21.91 13.19
N TRP A 868 2.15 -22.42 14.36
CA TRP A 868 3.50 -22.95 14.57
C TRP A 868 3.72 -24.21 13.72
N ASP A 869 4.87 -24.28 13.02
CA ASP A 869 5.29 -25.38 12.14
C ASP A 869 5.31 -26.76 12.82
N ASP A 870 5.55 -26.78 14.14
CA ASP A 870 5.60 -27.96 15.00
C ASP A 870 4.32 -28.17 15.84
N SER A 871 3.20 -27.56 15.44
CA SER A 871 1.89 -27.71 16.09
C SER A 871 0.94 -28.61 15.31
N PRO A 872 0.14 -29.47 15.97
CA PRO A 872 -0.97 -30.18 15.32
C PRO A 872 -2.00 -29.27 14.61
N MET A 873 -1.99 -27.96 14.88
CA MET A 873 -2.81 -26.99 14.14
C MET A 873 -2.44 -26.91 12.64
N VAL A 874 -1.27 -27.41 12.24
CA VAL A 874 -0.89 -27.66 10.84
C VAL A 874 -1.95 -28.44 10.07
N LEU A 875 -2.68 -29.37 10.71
CA LEU A 875 -3.74 -30.17 10.07
C LEU A 875 -4.87 -29.31 9.45
N GLN A 876 -5.03 -28.05 9.86
CA GLN A 876 -5.96 -27.08 9.23
C GLN A 876 -5.55 -26.67 7.80
N GLN A 877 -4.37 -27.10 7.32
CA GLN A 877 -4.01 -27.02 5.91
C GLN A 877 -4.78 -28.03 5.04
N ILE A 878 -5.47 -29.01 5.62
CA ILE A 878 -6.53 -29.75 4.91
C ILE A 878 -7.83 -28.95 5.02
N GLU A 879 -8.55 -28.79 3.90
CA GLU A 879 -9.86 -28.15 3.92
C GLU A 879 -10.86 -28.96 4.74
N GLN A 880 -11.87 -28.31 5.32
CA GLN A 880 -12.85 -28.92 6.23
C GLN A 880 -12.28 -29.34 7.62
N VAL A 881 -10.96 -29.34 7.83
CA VAL A 881 -10.34 -29.53 9.16
C VAL A 881 -10.30 -28.19 9.92
N GLY A 882 -11.34 -27.91 10.69
CA GLY A 882 -11.37 -26.78 11.64
C GLY A 882 -10.72 -27.09 13.00
N PRO A 883 -10.53 -26.10 13.89
CA PRO A 883 -9.88 -26.31 15.20
C PRO A 883 -10.51 -27.42 16.06
N VAL A 884 -11.84 -27.57 16.02
CA VAL A 884 -12.57 -28.66 16.73
C VAL A 884 -12.24 -30.04 16.14
N ALA A 885 -12.02 -30.14 14.84
CA ALA A 885 -11.57 -31.38 14.20
C ALA A 885 -10.12 -31.71 14.61
N VAL A 886 -9.23 -30.72 14.70
CA VAL A 886 -7.86 -30.94 15.19
C VAL A 886 -7.84 -31.44 16.62
N ARG A 887 -8.65 -30.87 17.54
CA ARG A 887 -8.74 -31.37 18.94
C ARG A 887 -9.08 -32.87 18.97
N LYS A 888 -10.17 -33.26 18.30
CA LYS A 888 -10.60 -34.66 18.15
C LYS A 888 -9.54 -35.59 17.54
N LEU A 889 -8.76 -35.10 16.57
CA LEU A 889 -7.66 -35.86 15.97
C LEU A 889 -6.51 -36.04 16.95
N VAL A 890 -6.10 -34.99 17.67
CA VAL A 890 -5.07 -35.03 18.72
C VAL A 890 -5.47 -35.97 19.85
N ASP A 891 -6.72 -35.92 20.31
CA ASP A 891 -7.28 -36.85 21.32
C ASP A 891 -7.16 -38.32 20.84
N ALA A 892 -7.36 -38.55 19.53
CA ALA A 892 -7.22 -39.85 18.88
C ALA A 892 -5.76 -40.20 18.48
N ARG A 893 -4.77 -39.42 18.92
CA ARG A 893 -3.34 -39.51 18.59
C ARG A 893 -3.03 -39.39 17.10
N ILE A 894 -3.66 -38.42 16.44
CA ILE A 894 -3.40 -38.01 15.06
C ILE A 894 -2.98 -36.54 15.11
N THR A 895 -1.68 -36.31 15.02
CA THR A 895 -1.04 -35.01 15.23
C THR A 895 -0.37 -34.45 13.97
N THR A 896 0.08 -35.35 13.08
CA THR A 896 0.80 -35.04 11.84
C THR A 896 -0.01 -35.35 10.59
N MET A 897 0.34 -34.73 9.45
CA MET A 897 -0.28 -35.00 8.15
C MET A 897 -0.17 -36.45 7.71
N ASP A 898 0.88 -37.17 8.13
CA ASP A 898 1.09 -38.56 7.74
C ASP A 898 0.40 -39.57 8.67
N GLU A 899 0.18 -39.25 9.95
CA GLU A 899 -0.78 -39.97 10.79
C GLU A 899 -2.21 -39.81 10.25
N LEU A 900 -2.58 -38.61 9.80
CA LEU A 900 -3.87 -38.37 9.16
C LEU A 900 -3.98 -39.13 7.82
N SER A 901 -2.89 -39.19 7.05
CA SER A 901 -2.81 -39.90 5.77
C SER A 901 -2.78 -41.43 5.89
N SER A 902 -2.46 -41.98 7.06
CA SER A 902 -2.34 -43.44 7.29
C SER A 902 -3.47 -44.00 8.16
N THR A 903 -4.25 -43.14 8.81
CA THR A 903 -5.48 -43.54 9.52
C THR A 903 -6.57 -43.93 8.53
N ASP A 904 -7.23 -45.06 8.77
CA ASP A 904 -8.35 -45.55 7.97
C ASP A 904 -9.49 -44.50 7.79
N PRO A 905 -10.07 -44.35 6.57
CA PRO A 905 -11.18 -43.44 6.30
C PRO A 905 -12.40 -43.58 7.24
N GLY A 906 -12.81 -44.79 7.59
CA GLY A 906 -13.93 -45.05 8.51
C GLY A 906 -13.58 -44.68 9.96
N ARG A 907 -12.33 -44.89 10.38
CA ARG A 907 -11.82 -44.38 11.66
C ARG A 907 -11.83 -42.84 11.71
N LEU A 908 -11.51 -42.15 10.62
CA LEU A 908 -11.60 -40.68 10.55
C LEU A 908 -13.06 -40.19 10.63
N GLU A 909 -13.98 -40.87 9.95
CA GLU A 909 -15.42 -40.61 10.00
C GLU A 909 -15.98 -40.75 11.42
N LEU A 910 -15.57 -41.82 12.14
CA LEU A 910 -15.91 -42.04 13.55
C LEU A 910 -15.36 -40.94 14.47
N ILE A 911 -14.05 -40.66 14.43
CA ILE A 911 -13.40 -39.64 15.28
C ILE A 911 -14.05 -38.27 15.08
N LEU A 912 -14.25 -37.87 13.82
CA LEU A 912 -14.76 -36.55 13.50
C LEU A 912 -16.28 -36.44 13.68
N ASN A 913 -16.99 -37.56 13.83
CA ASN A 913 -18.45 -37.68 13.80
C ASN A 913 -19.01 -37.11 12.49
N LYS A 914 -18.67 -37.78 11.38
CA LYS A 914 -19.08 -37.44 10.02
C LYS A 914 -19.51 -38.70 9.28
N ALA A 915 -20.61 -38.61 8.55
CA ALA A 915 -21.11 -39.74 7.75
C ALA A 915 -20.17 -40.05 6.55
N PRO A 916 -20.14 -41.31 6.08
CA PRO A 916 -19.49 -41.65 4.83
C PRO A 916 -20.03 -40.82 3.64
N PRO A 917 -19.21 -40.51 2.61
CA PRO A 917 -17.79 -40.87 2.44
C PRO A 917 -16.85 -39.71 2.82
N PHE A 918 -17.04 -39.07 3.97
CA PHE A 918 -16.26 -37.90 4.41
C PHE A 918 -14.75 -38.21 4.57
N GLY A 919 -14.39 -39.32 5.20
CA GLY A 919 -13.00 -39.76 5.40
C GLY A 919 -12.32 -40.11 4.08
N MET A 920 -13.07 -40.68 3.14
CA MET A 920 -12.58 -40.96 1.77
C MET A 920 -12.34 -39.66 0.99
N LYS A 921 -13.18 -38.62 1.18
CA LYS A 921 -12.93 -37.27 0.64
C LYS A 921 -11.70 -36.63 1.27
N MET A 922 -11.54 -36.73 2.60
CA MET A 922 -10.39 -36.23 3.34
C MET A 922 -9.08 -36.89 2.88
N HIS A 923 -9.05 -38.22 2.70
CA HIS A 923 -7.90 -38.94 2.15
C HIS A 923 -7.46 -38.39 0.79
N ARG A 924 -8.41 -38.18 -0.13
CA ARG A 924 -8.12 -37.59 -1.45
C ARG A 924 -7.54 -36.17 -1.37
N GLN A 925 -7.90 -35.39 -0.35
CA GLN A 925 -7.30 -34.07 -0.10
C GLN A 925 -5.90 -34.18 0.53
N VAL A 926 -5.69 -35.11 1.46
CA VAL A 926 -4.36 -35.36 2.06
C VAL A 926 -3.37 -35.91 1.02
N GLN A 927 -3.84 -36.69 0.04
CA GLN A 927 -3.04 -37.17 -1.09
C GLN A 927 -2.52 -36.03 -2.01
N THR A 928 -3.17 -34.87 -2.05
CA THR A 928 -2.68 -33.69 -2.80
C THR A 928 -1.74 -32.78 -1.98
N PHE A 929 -1.65 -32.97 -0.66
CA PHE A 929 -0.69 -32.24 0.17
C PHE A 929 0.76 -32.62 -0.23
N PRO A 930 1.68 -31.68 -0.46
CA PRO A 930 3.02 -32.01 -0.92
C PRO A 930 3.84 -32.81 0.09
N LYS A 931 4.18 -34.05 -0.27
CA LYS A 931 5.05 -34.94 0.52
C LYS A 931 6.40 -35.06 -0.16
N LEU A 932 7.43 -34.48 0.44
CA LEU A 932 8.78 -34.47 -0.11
C LEU A 932 9.52 -35.79 0.16
N ARG A 933 10.59 -36.04 -0.60
CA ARG A 933 11.61 -37.05 -0.29
C ARG A 933 12.99 -36.47 -0.53
N VAL A 934 13.97 -36.90 0.26
CA VAL A 934 15.40 -36.61 0.07
C VAL A 934 16.23 -37.85 0.33
N SER A 935 17.27 -38.06 -0.48
CA SER A 935 18.30 -39.07 -0.29
C SER A 935 19.68 -38.45 -0.50
N LEU A 936 20.62 -38.77 0.39
CA LEU A 936 22.03 -38.40 0.29
C LEU A 936 22.86 -39.65 -0.03
N GLN A 937 23.60 -39.59 -1.14
CA GLN A 937 24.47 -40.66 -1.59
C GLN A 937 25.90 -40.12 -1.75
N MET A 938 26.90 -40.78 -1.18
CA MET A 938 28.30 -40.50 -1.51
C MET A 938 28.58 -40.97 -2.93
N ASN A 939 29.27 -40.14 -3.72
CA ASN A 939 29.56 -40.39 -5.13
C ASN A 939 31.08 -40.51 -5.33
N GLY A 940 31.59 -41.74 -5.20
CA GLY A 940 33.03 -42.04 -5.16
C GLY A 940 33.57 -42.14 -3.72
N GLN A 941 34.89 -42.28 -3.60
CA GLN A 941 35.60 -42.28 -2.31
C GLN A 941 35.84 -40.84 -1.82
N PRO A 942 35.92 -40.61 -0.50
CA PRO A 942 36.39 -39.32 0.04
C PRO A 942 37.83 -39.03 -0.39
N ILE A 943 38.13 -37.78 -0.69
CA ILE A 943 39.50 -37.31 -0.94
C ILE A 943 39.98 -36.63 0.33
N THR A 944 40.88 -37.27 1.06
CA THR A 944 41.55 -36.66 2.21
C THR A 944 42.65 -35.73 1.73
N LYS A 945 42.66 -34.50 2.24
CA LYS A 945 43.86 -33.67 2.32
C LYS A 945 44.34 -33.66 3.76
N ASP A 946 45.56 -34.13 3.99
CA ASP A 946 46.14 -34.18 5.32
C ASP A 946 46.21 -32.78 5.95
N HIS A 947 45.82 -32.69 7.22
CA HIS A 947 45.73 -31.47 8.02
C HIS A 947 44.79 -30.34 7.52
N GLU A 948 44.19 -30.43 6.32
CA GLU A 948 43.16 -29.49 5.85
C GLU A 948 41.73 -30.01 6.06
N HIS A 949 41.31 -31.05 5.34
CA HIS A 949 39.92 -31.50 5.26
C HIS A 949 39.75 -32.84 4.52
N VAL A 950 38.62 -33.51 4.75
CA VAL A 950 38.12 -34.60 3.90
C VAL A 950 37.06 -34.04 2.95
N ALA A 951 37.32 -34.07 1.65
CA ALA A 951 36.38 -33.69 0.60
C ALA A 951 35.48 -34.88 0.23
N VAL A 952 34.16 -34.74 0.43
CA VAL A 952 33.14 -35.75 0.16
C VAL A 952 32.25 -35.25 -0.98
N LYS A 953 32.30 -35.93 -2.13
CA LYS A 953 31.38 -35.67 -3.25
C LYS A 953 30.03 -36.35 -2.97
N LEU A 954 28.96 -35.57 -2.99
CA LEU A 954 27.61 -35.96 -2.62
C LEU A 954 26.67 -35.83 -3.81
N LYS A 955 25.76 -36.77 -3.93
CA LYS A 955 24.63 -36.81 -4.85
C LYS A 955 23.35 -36.72 -4.04
N ILE A 956 22.62 -35.62 -4.25
CA ILE A 956 21.38 -35.26 -3.56
C ILE A 956 20.23 -35.59 -4.50
N ASP A 957 19.40 -36.56 -4.11
CA ASP A 957 18.19 -36.95 -4.84
C ASP A 957 16.97 -36.41 -4.07
N VAL A 958 16.26 -35.45 -4.67
CA VAL A 958 15.13 -34.74 -4.07
C VAL A 958 13.90 -34.87 -4.98
N GLY A 959 12.73 -35.10 -4.40
CA GLY A 959 11.48 -35.19 -5.16
C GLY A 959 10.26 -35.24 -4.27
N PHE A 960 9.20 -35.89 -4.75
CA PHE A 960 7.95 -36.10 -4.02
C PHE A 960 7.63 -37.58 -3.85
N LEU A 961 6.80 -37.89 -2.85
CA LEU A 961 6.17 -39.19 -2.59
C LEU A 961 4.71 -39.25 -3.08
N ASN A 962 4.16 -38.14 -3.56
CA ASN A 962 2.82 -38.10 -4.18
C ASN A 962 2.83 -38.83 -5.54
N ASP A 963 1.76 -39.56 -5.86
CA ASP A 963 1.57 -40.28 -7.15
C ASP A 963 1.71 -39.38 -8.38
N LYS A 964 1.44 -38.09 -8.20
CA LYS A 964 1.65 -37.02 -9.18
C LYS A 964 2.35 -35.86 -8.48
N THR A 965 3.37 -35.30 -9.12
CA THR A 965 4.09 -34.12 -8.60
C THR A 965 3.11 -32.97 -8.35
N PRO A 966 3.02 -32.43 -7.12
CA PRO A 966 2.12 -31.34 -6.78
C PRO A 966 2.72 -30.03 -7.27
N VAL A 967 2.56 -29.71 -8.56
CA VAL A 967 3.05 -28.45 -9.15
C VAL A 967 2.35 -27.23 -8.55
N HIS A 968 1.08 -27.39 -8.16
CA HIS A 968 0.30 -26.39 -7.43
C HIS A 968 -0.41 -27.03 -6.23
N TYR A 969 -0.59 -26.27 -5.16
CA TYR A 969 -1.41 -26.61 -4.00
C TYR A 969 -2.23 -25.38 -3.58
N ARG A 970 -3.55 -25.54 -3.36
CA ARG A 970 -4.49 -24.44 -3.07
C ARG A 970 -4.29 -23.22 -3.99
N ASN A 971 -4.21 -23.47 -5.31
CA ASN A 971 -3.94 -22.52 -6.39
C ASN A 971 -2.59 -21.77 -6.33
N LYS A 972 -1.71 -22.04 -5.36
CA LYS A 972 -0.34 -21.51 -5.32
C LYS A 972 0.65 -22.47 -6.00
N PRO A 973 1.65 -21.98 -6.74
CA PRO A 973 2.74 -22.82 -7.25
C PRO A 973 3.60 -23.34 -6.08
N VAL A 974 3.97 -24.62 -6.11
CA VAL A 974 4.79 -25.24 -5.06
C VAL A 974 6.28 -25.03 -5.37
N PHE A 975 7.01 -24.50 -4.39
CA PHE A 975 8.46 -24.36 -4.40
C PHE A 975 9.07 -25.17 -3.26
N VAL A 976 10.18 -25.83 -3.57
CA VAL A 976 10.96 -26.67 -2.66
C VAL A 976 12.27 -25.96 -2.34
N ILE A 977 12.57 -25.85 -1.05
CA ILE A 977 13.84 -25.32 -0.55
C ILE A 977 14.71 -26.49 -0.10
N VAL A 978 15.95 -26.50 -0.55
CA VAL A 978 16.97 -27.49 -0.17
C VAL A 978 18.11 -26.77 0.54
N LEU A 979 18.41 -27.21 1.77
CA LEU A 979 19.52 -26.72 2.59
C LEU A 979 20.42 -27.91 2.94
N LEU A 980 21.67 -27.90 2.47
CA LEU A 980 22.71 -28.83 2.91
C LEU A 980 23.69 -28.09 3.82
N GLY A 981 23.97 -28.65 4.98
CA GLY A 981 24.96 -28.11 5.91
C GLY A 981 25.64 -29.18 6.75
N THR A 982 26.62 -28.76 7.56
CA THR A 982 27.31 -29.59 8.54
C THR A 982 26.65 -29.52 9.92
N SER A 983 26.92 -30.48 10.79
CA SER A 983 26.35 -30.55 12.14
C SER A 983 26.76 -29.43 13.09
N ASP A 984 27.89 -28.78 12.83
CA ASP A 984 28.33 -27.57 13.52
C ASP A 984 27.72 -26.29 12.92
N GLY A 985 26.89 -26.38 11.88
CA GLY A 985 26.04 -25.30 11.38
C GLY A 985 26.57 -24.52 10.18
N HIS A 986 27.61 -24.99 9.49
CA HIS A 986 28.05 -24.34 8.25
C HIS A 986 27.13 -24.74 7.06
N LYS A 987 26.74 -23.75 6.24
CA LYS A 987 25.97 -23.96 5.01
C LYS A 987 26.91 -24.40 3.88
N ILE A 988 26.69 -25.60 3.35
CA ILE A 988 27.38 -26.11 2.16
C ILE A 988 26.65 -25.63 0.89
N GLU A 989 25.34 -25.88 0.82
CA GLU A 989 24.51 -25.58 -0.36
C GLU A 989 23.13 -25.09 0.09
N PHE A 990 22.56 -24.12 -0.62
CA PHE A 990 21.21 -23.63 -0.39
C PHE A 990 20.58 -23.15 -1.70
N PHE A 991 19.43 -23.71 -2.09
CA PHE A 991 18.72 -23.31 -3.30
C PHE A 991 17.20 -23.51 -3.19
N ARG A 992 16.46 -22.84 -4.09
CA ARG A 992 15.00 -22.86 -4.17
C ARG A 992 14.55 -23.23 -5.59
N ILE A 993 13.82 -24.33 -5.76
CA ILE A 993 13.42 -24.87 -7.07
C ILE A 993 11.89 -25.06 -7.14
N SER A 994 11.28 -24.84 -8.31
CA SER A 994 9.85 -25.12 -8.49
C SER A 994 9.58 -26.63 -8.57
N ALA A 995 8.42 -27.06 -8.08
CA ALA A 995 8.01 -28.47 -8.16
C ALA A 995 7.95 -28.98 -9.62
N SER A 996 7.63 -28.12 -10.60
CA SER A 996 7.67 -28.47 -12.03
C SER A 996 9.07 -28.74 -12.56
N LYS A 997 10.08 -27.97 -12.11
CA LYS A 997 11.46 -28.12 -12.57
C LYS A 997 12.19 -29.25 -11.85
N LEU A 998 11.82 -29.53 -10.60
CA LEU A 998 12.33 -30.67 -9.83
C LEU A 998 11.97 -32.03 -10.46
N GLN A 999 10.95 -32.12 -11.32
CA GLN A 999 10.68 -33.33 -12.13
C GLN A 999 11.82 -33.68 -13.09
N ASN A 1000 12.53 -32.66 -13.59
CA ASN A 1000 13.50 -32.78 -14.68
C ASN A 1000 14.95 -32.59 -14.21
N ILE A 1001 15.16 -31.95 -13.04
CA ILE A 1001 16.48 -31.52 -12.54
C ILE A 1001 16.73 -32.22 -11.20
N ASN A 1002 17.02 -33.50 -11.29
CA ASN A 1002 17.33 -34.36 -10.16
C ASN A 1002 18.11 -35.60 -10.68
N PRO A 1003 19.30 -35.95 -10.16
CA PRO A 1003 19.89 -35.54 -8.88
C PRO A 1003 20.99 -34.47 -9.00
N VAL A 1004 21.07 -33.61 -7.99
CA VAL A 1004 22.09 -32.54 -7.87
C VAL A 1004 23.37 -33.12 -7.26
N THR A 1005 24.55 -32.68 -7.72
CA THR A 1005 25.85 -33.13 -7.19
C THR A 1005 26.65 -31.97 -6.61
N LYS A 1006 27.17 -32.09 -5.38
CA LYS A 1006 27.98 -31.07 -4.71
C LYS A 1006 29.10 -31.70 -3.88
N THR A 1007 30.20 -30.97 -3.68
CA THR A 1007 31.29 -31.40 -2.79
C THR A 1007 31.16 -30.70 -1.45
N ALA A 1008 31.17 -31.46 -0.37
CA ALA A 1008 31.27 -30.96 0.99
C ALA A 1008 32.68 -31.17 1.54
N TYR A 1009 33.15 -30.27 2.42
CA TYR A 1009 34.45 -30.36 3.06
C TYR A 1009 34.26 -30.54 4.57
N LEU A 1010 34.84 -31.60 5.12
CA LEU A 1010 34.75 -31.94 6.54
C LEU A 1010 36.12 -31.73 7.20
N THR A 1011 36.19 -30.83 8.18
CA THR A 1011 37.39 -30.48 8.95
C THR A 1011 37.49 -31.24 10.28
N SER A 1012 36.46 -31.97 10.69
CA SER A 1012 36.44 -32.81 11.90
C SER A 1012 35.82 -34.18 11.62
N PRO A 1013 36.37 -35.28 12.18
CA PRO A 1013 35.78 -36.62 12.09
C PRO A 1013 34.41 -36.74 12.79
N THR A 1014 34.00 -35.74 13.58
CA THR A 1014 32.67 -35.71 14.24
C THR A 1014 31.61 -34.90 13.48
N GLN A 1015 31.97 -34.24 12.37
CA GLN A 1015 30.99 -33.51 11.56
C GLN A 1015 30.09 -34.47 10.77
N LEU A 1016 28.78 -34.29 10.90
CA LEU A 1016 27.78 -35.00 10.12
C LEU A 1016 27.20 -34.08 9.05
N LEU A 1017 27.03 -34.62 7.83
CA LEU A 1017 26.37 -33.94 6.73
C LEU A 1017 24.87 -34.04 6.90
N GLN A 1018 24.15 -32.92 6.89
CA GLN A 1018 22.71 -32.84 7.12
C GLN A 1018 22.02 -32.12 5.96
N ALA A 1019 21.16 -32.83 5.23
CA ALA A 1019 20.23 -32.22 4.30
C ALA A 1019 18.88 -31.98 4.99
N CYS A 1020 18.34 -30.78 4.79
CA CYS A 1020 17.00 -30.37 5.15
C CYS A 1020 16.24 -29.92 3.90
N VAL A 1021 15.01 -30.43 3.73
CA VAL A 1021 14.16 -30.10 2.57
C VAL A 1021 12.74 -29.82 3.06
N MET A 1022 12.15 -28.73 2.54
CA MET A 1022 10.84 -28.23 2.94
C MET A 1022 10.15 -27.47 1.80
N CYS A 1023 8.85 -27.19 1.93
CA CYS A 1023 8.14 -26.27 1.03
C CYS A 1023 8.25 -24.82 1.53
N ASP A 1024 8.34 -23.85 0.62
CA ASP A 1024 8.57 -22.42 0.94
C ASP A 1024 7.38 -21.75 1.65
N ASP A 1025 6.19 -21.81 1.04
CA ASP A 1025 4.98 -21.11 1.48
C ASP A 1025 3.90 -22.06 2.07
N LEU A 1026 4.30 -23.26 2.51
CA LEU A 1026 3.43 -24.25 3.18
C LEU A 1026 4.04 -24.64 4.52
N GLY A 1027 3.29 -24.48 5.60
CA GLY A 1027 3.63 -24.99 6.95
C GLY A 1027 3.31 -26.46 7.09
#